data_AF-A0A0F2R5F3-F1
#
_entry.id   AF-A0A0F2R5F3-F1
#
_cell.length_a   1.000
_cell.length_b   1.000
_cell.length_c   1.000
_cell.angle_alpha   90.00
_cell.angle_beta   90.00
_cell.angle_gamma   90.00
#
_symmetry.space_group_name_H-M   'P 1'
#
loop_
_entity.id
_entity.type
_entity.pdbx_description
1 polymer ?
#
loop_
_entity_poly.entity_id
_entity_poly.type
_entity_poly.pdbx_seq_one_letter_code
_entity_poly.pdbx_strand_id
1 'polypeptide(L)'
;MLKPIVSRSLLLTVYFLMAVAACVQAGDCPPFKTEWGFYGNFTAAMGMSVAQITPQSPAAAAGLHAGDVITAMNGDAVKGYTDFARPPYVPVRLLIDRQGARIERTIIPGGVVRLAVRELKKEFSIPGVLVADDDTAVSVIEGLDHINVLDQIVLDPASGQVAVIGHYDADYATGSIPYLDLLKTAMVHPTPVLNLVPTPQTMAELTAAEGKFNNFKQMVEVVRGHPDLERDRQLMIRELAKGYGLSPEQYADWYNYVKLVKNKDVFPPPPIRAIQINVFANLGYSDIARALPLTFENTTAAAIQAMQVLGLGAEADAILGRNAEADATLEALLVSVYLAVLQSATPAPPEEVAALRSSYEAGNTAWDKVLKAVQNLLMPYSRKESAPVPANSAARPLGGGPIEAPPAWSDPSNLMNAAFNNITISSAAVMFLEGFSTPFATIVPLELDGRSQLARIMYEADYALKSINVRPELFEEIPGSRNRTVYEFEQGLYAKRDAAKKINYRQWLEPEMVDMTVSPANTVVSFKASRMLYRFADDSQRWGRPPDTELAQDYAAWCAQVMNHYDAYAHVVPAFHKIREVAKVVALANWAHAQKISFDLKSVVQEEWDMPETVPAFFYLGKATFHLSDGTSICRTPRAFEGGVTFKKIGNWTQITPSTSTTTEVSRQLTLSSQLGRKAVKAAADGDLEKARYLAELSAQAMTGSLTSSDLPTLNIVLPPAQPAPAAP
;
A
#
# COMPACT_ATOMS: atom_id res chain seq x y z
N MET A 1 42.14 18.24 64.51
CA MET A 1 41.58 19.31 63.66
C MET A 1 42.49 19.51 62.47
N LEU A 2 42.06 19.16 61.25
CA LEU A 2 42.47 19.74 59.95
C LEU A 2 41.85 18.89 58.82
N LYS A 3 40.89 19.46 58.09
CA LYS A 3 40.33 18.92 56.84
C LYS A 3 41.25 19.33 55.68
N PRO A 4 41.49 18.46 54.67
CA PRO A 4 42.11 18.92 53.43
C PRO A 4 41.05 19.43 52.45
N ILE A 5 41.41 20.53 51.81
CA ILE A 5 40.72 21.25 50.76
C ILE A 5 40.84 20.43 49.47
N VAL A 6 39.72 20.01 48.89
CA VAL A 6 39.65 19.58 47.49
C VAL A 6 38.74 20.57 46.76
N SER A 7 39.31 21.24 45.77
CA SER A 7 38.71 22.31 44.98
C SER A 7 37.50 21.84 44.18
N ARG A 8 36.40 22.60 44.28
CA ARG A 8 35.15 22.48 43.49
C ARG A 8 35.36 22.49 41.97
N SER A 9 36.54 22.85 41.48
CA SER A 9 36.82 23.00 40.04
C SER A 9 37.06 21.67 39.29
N LEU A 10 37.40 20.57 39.97
CA LEU A 10 37.68 19.28 39.29
C LEU A 10 36.42 18.41 39.06
N LEU A 11 35.37 18.61 39.87
CA LEU A 11 34.10 17.88 39.73
C LEU A 11 33.22 18.45 38.61
N LEU A 12 33.38 19.72 38.24
CA LEU A 12 32.65 20.31 37.10
C LEU A 12 33.22 19.86 35.75
N THR A 13 34.52 19.61 35.63
CA THR A 13 35.14 19.21 34.36
C THR A 13 34.85 17.75 33.99
N VAL A 14 34.68 16.87 34.99
CA VAL A 14 34.27 15.47 34.76
C VAL A 14 32.76 15.34 34.48
N TYR A 15 31.93 16.26 35.00
CA TYR A 15 30.51 16.34 34.64
C TYR A 15 30.29 16.92 33.22
N PHE A 16 31.24 17.72 32.71
CA PHE A 16 31.19 18.28 31.36
C PHE A 16 31.68 17.31 30.27
N LEU A 17 32.45 16.27 30.64
CA LEU A 17 32.99 15.25 29.72
C LEU A 17 32.19 13.93 29.69
N MET A 18 31.14 13.78 30.51
CA MET A 18 30.15 12.70 30.42
C MET A 18 28.75 13.16 29.96
N ALA A 19 28.66 14.36 29.36
CA ALA A 19 27.42 14.87 28.75
C ALA A 19 27.49 14.90 27.21
N VAL A 20 28.35 14.06 26.61
CA VAL A 20 28.34 13.73 25.18
C VAL A 20 28.00 12.25 25.04
N ALA A 21 26.73 11.91 25.23
CA ALA A 21 26.04 10.71 24.73
C ALA A 21 24.69 10.54 25.45
N ALA A 22 23.82 11.53 25.32
CA ALA A 22 22.39 11.31 25.41
C ALA A 22 21.77 12.23 24.36
N CYS A 23 21.43 11.64 23.21
CA CYS A 23 20.38 12.17 22.35
C CYS A 23 19.28 12.73 23.24
N VAL A 24 18.76 13.90 22.87
CA VAL A 24 17.43 14.40 23.27
C VAL A 24 16.55 13.19 23.52
N GLN A 25 16.32 12.87 24.80
CA GLN A 25 15.55 11.69 25.14
C GLN A 25 14.20 11.85 24.50
N ALA A 26 13.69 10.76 23.93
CA ALA A 26 12.36 10.61 23.38
C ALA A 26 11.19 10.99 24.33
N GLY A 27 11.46 11.59 25.50
CA GLY A 27 10.54 11.94 26.58
C GLY A 27 9.83 13.30 26.47
N ASP A 28 10.34 14.26 25.68
CA ASP A 28 9.73 15.61 25.59
C ASP A 28 8.79 15.79 24.39
N CYS A 29 8.69 14.80 23.51
CA CYS A 29 7.79 14.83 22.36
C CYS A 29 6.46 14.13 22.73
N PRO A 30 5.34 14.88 22.87
CA PRO A 30 4.05 14.29 23.20
C PRO A 30 3.59 13.33 22.08
N PRO A 31 2.77 12.31 22.40
CA PRO A 31 2.31 11.34 21.41
C PRO A 31 1.41 11.98 20.33
N PHE A 32 0.76 13.10 20.64
CA PHE A 32 -0.09 13.84 19.71
C PHE A 32 -0.34 15.28 20.20
N LYS A 33 -0.89 16.10 19.31
CA LYS A 33 -1.49 17.41 19.57
C LYS A 33 -2.86 17.46 18.91
N THR A 34 -3.92 17.54 19.71
CA THR A 34 -5.31 17.57 19.27
C THR A 34 -5.74 18.96 18.82
N GLU A 35 -6.51 19.03 17.74
CA GLU A 35 -7.11 20.25 17.20
C GLU A 35 -8.62 20.09 17.14
N TRP A 36 -9.32 20.80 18.04
CA TRP A 36 -10.78 20.75 18.12
C TRP A 36 -11.46 21.79 17.23
N GLY A 37 -10.79 22.93 16.97
CA GLY A 37 -11.36 23.98 16.14
C GLY A 37 -12.28 24.97 16.86
N PHE A 38 -12.19 25.06 18.18
CA PHE A 38 -12.94 26.05 18.95
C PHE A 38 -12.08 26.65 20.07
N TYR A 39 -12.48 27.84 20.52
CA TYR A 39 -11.92 28.52 21.69
C TYR A 39 -13.01 28.75 22.72
N GLY A 40 -12.68 28.64 24.00
CA GLY A 40 -13.66 28.66 25.06
C GLY A 40 -13.06 28.73 26.46
N ASN A 41 -13.95 28.91 27.44
CA ASN A 41 -13.59 28.98 28.84
C ASN A 41 -14.24 27.83 29.61
N PHE A 42 -13.45 27.15 30.43
CA PHE A 42 -13.96 26.11 31.32
C PHE A 42 -14.32 26.69 32.69
N THR A 43 -15.46 26.27 33.24
CA THR A 43 -15.77 26.44 34.66
C THR A 43 -16.28 25.12 35.23
N ALA A 44 -15.93 24.80 36.48
CA ALA A 44 -16.37 23.56 37.11
C ALA A 44 -17.91 23.46 37.25
N ALA A 45 -18.61 24.59 37.30
CA ALA A 45 -20.06 24.64 37.44
C ALA A 45 -20.82 24.47 36.12
N MET A 46 -20.28 24.98 35.00
CA MET A 46 -21.00 25.00 33.72
C MET A 46 -20.43 24.05 32.67
N GLY A 47 -19.17 23.63 32.78
CA GLY A 47 -18.46 22.89 31.73
C GLY A 47 -17.65 23.83 30.83
N MET A 48 -17.40 23.42 29.58
CA MET A 48 -16.64 24.18 28.59
C MET A 48 -17.56 25.04 27.73
N SER A 49 -17.55 26.35 27.94
CA SER A 49 -18.31 27.31 27.13
C SER A 49 -17.54 27.65 25.86
N VAL A 50 -18.16 27.43 24.71
CA VAL A 50 -17.62 27.70 23.38
C VAL A 50 -17.83 29.17 23.05
N ALA A 51 -16.74 29.94 22.97
CA ALA A 51 -16.76 31.36 22.64
C ALA A 51 -16.64 31.61 21.13
N GLN A 52 -15.80 30.83 20.45
CA GLN A 52 -15.51 30.99 19.04
C GLN A 52 -15.30 29.65 18.36
N ILE A 53 -15.76 29.54 17.11
CA ILE A 53 -15.52 28.41 16.23
C ILE A 53 -14.60 28.85 15.09
N THR A 54 -13.55 28.09 14.85
CA THR A 54 -12.68 28.27 13.68
C THR A 54 -13.43 27.76 12.44
N PRO A 55 -13.56 28.53 11.35
CA PRO A 55 -14.17 28.06 10.11
C PRO A 55 -13.46 26.82 9.56
N GLN A 56 -14.21 25.91 8.92
CA GLN A 56 -13.68 24.67 8.31
C GLN A 56 -12.95 23.73 9.28
N SER A 57 -13.20 23.88 10.59
CA SER A 57 -12.57 23.07 11.63
C SER A 57 -13.43 21.86 12.04
N PRO A 58 -12.88 20.91 12.83
CA PRO A 58 -13.65 19.78 13.35
C PRO A 58 -14.91 20.18 14.11
N ALA A 59 -14.84 21.23 14.94
CA ALA A 59 -15.99 21.76 15.66
C ALA A 59 -17.06 22.34 14.72
N ALA A 60 -16.64 23.07 13.69
CA ALA A 60 -17.56 23.59 12.68
C ALA A 60 -18.25 22.44 11.91
N ALA A 61 -17.49 21.42 11.52
CA ALA A 61 -18.02 20.24 10.82
C ALA A 61 -19.00 19.44 11.67
N ALA A 62 -18.77 19.36 12.99
CA ALA A 62 -19.68 18.74 13.95
C ALA A 62 -20.90 19.62 14.31
N GLY A 63 -21.00 20.83 13.75
CA GLY A 63 -22.12 21.75 13.96
C GLY A 63 -22.15 22.42 15.33
N LEU A 64 -20.98 22.56 15.98
CA LEU A 64 -20.84 23.38 17.19
C LEU A 64 -20.97 24.86 16.82
N HIS A 65 -21.56 25.63 17.72
CA HIS A 65 -21.76 27.07 17.57
C HIS A 65 -21.18 27.82 18.78
N ALA A 66 -20.85 29.09 18.57
CA ALA A 66 -20.58 29.99 19.70
C ALA A 66 -21.82 30.06 20.61
N GLY A 67 -21.60 30.01 21.92
CA GLY A 67 -22.65 29.93 22.94
C GLY A 67 -23.01 28.51 23.37
N ASP A 68 -22.52 27.47 22.69
CA ASP A 68 -22.64 26.09 23.16
C ASP A 68 -21.88 25.88 24.48
N VAL A 69 -22.41 25.02 25.34
CA VAL A 69 -21.72 24.59 26.56
C VAL A 69 -21.53 23.07 26.54
N ILE A 70 -20.30 22.62 26.44
CA ILE A 70 -19.96 21.19 26.45
C ILE A 70 -19.91 20.73 27.91
N THR A 71 -20.83 19.84 28.27
CA THR A 71 -21.05 19.38 29.65
C THR A 71 -20.52 17.97 29.90
N ALA A 72 -20.52 17.10 28.88
CA ALA A 72 -19.96 15.75 28.96
C ALA A 72 -19.24 15.33 27.68
N MET A 73 -18.31 14.39 27.82
CA MET A 73 -17.53 13.79 26.75
C MET A 73 -17.50 12.27 26.94
N ASN A 74 -17.98 11.51 25.94
CA ASN A 74 -18.15 10.05 25.97
C ASN A 74 -18.97 9.55 27.18
N GLY A 75 -19.92 10.36 27.68
CA GLY A 75 -20.75 10.04 28.84
C GLY A 75 -20.20 10.55 30.18
N ASP A 76 -18.93 10.95 30.24
CA ASP A 76 -18.30 11.48 31.44
C ASP A 76 -18.39 13.01 31.49
N ALA A 77 -18.69 13.59 32.66
CA ALA A 77 -18.70 15.04 32.83
C ALA A 77 -17.32 15.66 32.53
N VAL A 78 -17.32 16.81 31.85
CA VAL A 78 -16.09 17.57 31.58
C VAL A 78 -15.61 18.23 32.87
N LYS A 79 -14.39 17.92 33.29
CA LYS A 79 -13.70 18.36 34.50
C LYS A 79 -12.65 19.42 34.24
N GLY A 80 -12.20 19.59 32.99
CA GLY A 80 -11.30 20.68 32.64
C GLY A 80 -10.64 20.53 31.27
N TYR A 81 -9.65 21.39 31.01
CA TYR A 81 -8.92 21.43 29.74
C TYR A 81 -8.21 20.12 29.40
N THR A 82 -7.78 19.33 30.39
CA THR A 82 -7.10 18.05 30.18
C THR A 82 -7.98 17.01 29.53
N ASP A 83 -9.31 17.09 29.67
CA ASP A 83 -10.23 16.13 29.04
C ASP A 83 -10.21 16.22 27.51
N PHE A 84 -9.78 17.36 26.97
CA PHE A 84 -9.64 17.63 25.54
C PHE A 84 -8.29 17.17 24.98
N ALA A 85 -7.37 16.66 25.81
CA ALA A 85 -6.12 16.02 25.35
C ALA A 85 -6.40 14.57 24.89
N ARG A 86 -7.17 14.43 23.81
CA ARG A 86 -7.58 13.14 23.23
C ARG A 86 -6.82 12.84 21.94
N PRO A 87 -6.55 11.57 21.60
CA PRO A 87 -5.99 11.23 20.30
C PRO A 87 -6.83 11.84 19.16
N PRO A 88 -6.19 12.46 18.16
CA PRO A 88 -6.90 12.97 16.99
C PRO A 88 -7.47 11.81 16.18
N TYR A 89 -8.45 12.10 15.33
CA TYR A 89 -9.14 11.17 14.42
C TYR A 89 -9.96 10.06 15.09
N VAL A 90 -10.02 10.04 16.43
CA VAL A 90 -10.91 9.14 17.18
C VAL A 90 -12.23 9.84 17.45
N PRO A 91 -13.39 9.28 17.03
CA PRO A 91 -14.69 9.88 17.30
C PRO A 91 -14.94 10.09 18.80
N VAL A 92 -15.41 11.28 19.15
CA VAL A 92 -15.77 11.68 20.52
C VAL A 92 -17.22 12.15 20.55
N ARG A 93 -18.01 11.58 21.45
CA ARG A 93 -19.39 12.03 21.69
C ARG A 93 -19.39 13.16 22.69
N LEU A 94 -19.94 14.30 22.33
CA LEU A 94 -20.11 15.47 23.19
C LEU A 94 -21.58 15.62 23.57
N LEU A 95 -21.84 15.86 24.85
CA LEU A 95 -23.12 16.38 25.32
C LEU A 95 -23.03 17.90 25.42
N ILE A 96 -23.85 18.58 24.62
CA ILE A 96 -23.87 20.03 24.49
C ILE A 96 -25.18 20.54 25.10
N ASP A 97 -25.10 21.58 25.92
CA ASP A 97 -26.23 22.44 26.25
C ASP A 97 -26.23 23.62 25.28
N ARG A 98 -27.28 23.71 24.47
CA ARG A 98 -27.54 24.82 23.56
C ARG A 98 -28.85 25.47 23.96
N GLN A 99 -28.77 26.63 24.63
CA GLN A 99 -29.94 27.38 25.08
C GLN A 99 -30.92 26.54 25.94
N GLY A 100 -30.40 25.67 26.80
CA GLY A 100 -31.17 24.78 27.67
C GLY A 100 -31.56 23.44 27.05
N ALA A 101 -31.33 23.25 25.74
CA ALA A 101 -31.54 21.96 25.08
C ALA A 101 -30.27 21.10 25.12
N ARG A 102 -30.40 19.86 25.58
CA ARG A 102 -29.30 18.88 25.58
C ARG A 102 -29.22 18.19 24.23
N ILE A 103 -28.10 18.36 23.56
CA ILE A 103 -27.84 17.86 22.21
C ILE A 103 -26.60 16.99 22.25
N GLU A 104 -26.70 15.76 21.75
CA GLU A 104 -25.52 14.91 21.53
C GLU A 104 -24.95 15.15 20.13
N ARG A 105 -23.63 15.30 20.04
CA ARG A 105 -22.90 15.42 18.78
C ARG A 105 -21.64 14.59 18.81
N THR A 106 -21.38 13.85 17.74
CA THR A 106 -20.09 13.21 17.54
C THR A 106 -19.18 14.16 16.78
N ILE A 107 -17.99 14.41 17.32
CA ILE A 107 -16.92 15.16 16.68
C ILE A 107 -15.73 14.23 16.45
N ILE A 108 -15.06 14.39 15.32
CA ILE A 108 -13.79 13.71 15.06
C ILE A 108 -12.71 14.80 15.13
N PRO A 109 -12.01 14.96 16.27
CA PRO A 109 -10.99 15.99 16.41
C PRO A 109 -9.88 15.77 15.39
N GLY A 110 -9.35 16.84 14.80
CA GLY A 110 -8.14 16.77 13.98
C GLY A 110 -6.90 16.79 14.86
N GLY A 111 -5.72 16.76 14.25
CA GLY A 111 -4.48 17.04 14.97
C GLY A 111 -3.27 16.35 14.38
N VAL A 112 -2.14 16.53 15.07
CA VAL A 112 -0.87 15.91 14.69
C VAL A 112 -0.58 14.74 15.62
N VAL A 113 -0.12 13.62 15.07
CA VAL A 113 0.40 12.48 15.86
C VAL A 113 1.91 12.38 15.71
N ARG A 114 2.55 11.78 16.70
CA ARG A 114 3.97 11.44 16.64
C ARG A 114 4.19 10.39 15.57
N LEU A 115 4.99 10.73 14.57
CA LEU A 115 5.42 9.77 13.55
C LEU A 115 6.44 8.80 14.16
N ALA A 116 6.31 7.54 13.79
CA ALA A 116 7.29 6.50 14.05
C ALA A 116 7.51 5.73 12.76
N VAL A 117 8.74 5.31 12.50
CA VAL A 117 9.05 4.42 11.38
C VAL A 117 8.74 2.99 11.82
N ARG A 118 7.99 2.27 10.99
CA ARG A 118 7.66 0.86 11.18
C ARG A 118 7.89 0.11 9.89
N GLU A 119 8.16 -1.19 10.00
CA GLU A 119 8.23 -2.05 8.83
C GLU A 119 6.85 -2.12 8.14
N LEU A 120 6.87 -2.10 6.82
CA LEU A 120 5.69 -2.37 6.02
C LEU A 120 5.46 -3.88 6.05
N LYS A 121 4.29 -4.30 6.55
CA LYS A 121 3.89 -5.70 6.45
C LYS A 121 3.77 -6.08 4.99
N LYS A 122 4.53 -7.10 4.57
CA LYS A 122 4.48 -7.66 3.21
C LYS A 122 3.31 -8.63 3.02
N GLU A 123 2.79 -9.16 4.12
CA GLU A 123 1.70 -10.13 4.14
C GLU A 123 0.44 -9.61 3.42
N PHE A 124 -0.06 -10.43 2.51
CA PHE A 124 -1.28 -10.17 1.75
C PHE A 124 -2.44 -10.97 2.31
N SER A 125 -3.39 -10.30 2.96
CA SER A 125 -4.63 -10.95 3.40
C SER A 125 -5.70 -10.83 2.31
N ILE A 126 -6.31 -11.97 1.96
CA ILE A 126 -7.49 -12.04 1.11
C ILE A 126 -8.69 -12.34 2.04
N PRO A 127 -9.71 -11.45 2.13
CA PRO A 127 -10.87 -11.67 2.99
C PRO A 127 -11.59 -12.99 2.70
N GLY A 128 -11.97 -13.73 3.74
CA GLY A 128 -12.65 -15.03 3.58
C GLY A 128 -11.76 -16.16 3.05
N VAL A 129 -10.45 -15.96 3.02
CA VAL A 129 -9.45 -16.99 2.74
C VAL A 129 -8.52 -17.04 3.95
N LEU A 130 -8.47 -18.19 4.61
CA LEU A 130 -7.50 -18.42 5.67
C LEU A 130 -6.10 -18.49 5.04
N VAL A 131 -5.16 -17.75 5.62
CA VAL A 131 -3.74 -17.97 5.34
C VAL A 131 -3.42 -19.35 5.91
N ALA A 132 -2.99 -20.30 5.08
CA ALA A 132 -2.58 -21.61 5.57
C ALA A 132 -1.41 -21.41 6.55
N ASP A 133 -1.44 -22.10 7.70
CA ASP A 133 -0.38 -22.04 8.72
C ASP A 133 0.99 -22.56 8.21
N ASP A 134 1.05 -23.12 7.00
CA ASP A 134 2.21 -23.80 6.40
C ASP A 134 3.20 -22.87 5.66
N ASP A 135 3.68 -21.82 6.34
CA ASP A 135 4.92 -21.12 5.95
C ASP A 135 6.17 -21.89 6.43
N THR A 136 6.01 -23.06 7.04
CA THR A 136 7.14 -23.93 7.39
C THR A 136 7.72 -24.57 6.14
N ALA A 137 9.03 -24.42 5.97
CA ALA A 137 9.80 -25.11 4.94
C ALA A 137 9.50 -26.61 4.95
N VAL A 138 8.66 -27.03 4.01
CA VAL A 138 8.28 -28.41 3.78
C VAL A 138 9.56 -29.19 3.45
N SER A 139 9.86 -30.23 4.21
CA SER A 139 11.07 -31.04 3.98
C SER A 139 11.03 -31.69 2.58
N VAL A 140 12.18 -32.10 2.04
CA VAL A 140 12.26 -32.81 0.74
C VAL A 140 11.40 -34.08 0.72
N ILE A 141 11.10 -34.67 1.88
CA ILE A 141 10.27 -35.87 2.04
C ILE A 141 8.78 -35.51 2.03
N GLU A 142 8.37 -34.40 2.67
CA GLU A 142 6.99 -33.91 2.65
C GLU A 142 6.63 -33.33 1.26
N GLY A 143 7.56 -32.66 0.58
CA GLY A 143 7.37 -32.08 -0.76
C GLY A 143 7.06 -33.09 -1.88
N LEU A 144 7.21 -34.40 -1.63
CA LEU A 144 6.82 -35.45 -2.57
C LEU A 144 5.29 -35.64 -2.66
N ASP A 145 4.55 -35.22 -1.64
CA ASP A 145 3.08 -35.30 -1.58
C ASP A 145 2.39 -33.95 -1.83
N HIS A 146 3.16 -32.85 -1.91
CA HIS A 146 2.66 -31.51 -2.23
C HIS A 146 3.03 -31.15 -3.66
N ILE A 147 2.07 -31.15 -4.59
CA ILE A 147 2.31 -30.72 -5.97
C ILE A 147 1.75 -29.30 -6.12
N ASN A 148 2.56 -28.37 -6.59
CA ASN A 148 2.08 -27.05 -7.03
C ASN A 148 2.36 -26.79 -8.51
N VAL A 149 3.11 -27.65 -9.20
CA VAL A 149 3.26 -27.59 -10.66
C VAL A 149 2.79 -28.90 -11.29
N LEU A 150 1.76 -28.82 -12.14
CA LEU A 150 1.24 -29.96 -12.89
C LEU A 150 2.05 -30.18 -14.16
N ASP A 151 2.70 -31.33 -14.26
CA ASP A 151 3.51 -31.73 -15.41
C ASP A 151 2.72 -32.63 -16.35
N GLN A 152 2.06 -33.67 -15.82
CA GLN A 152 1.34 -34.67 -16.63
C GLN A 152 0.12 -35.25 -15.92
N ILE A 153 -0.81 -35.74 -16.74
CA ILE A 153 -1.92 -36.59 -16.36
C ILE A 153 -1.81 -37.90 -17.13
N VAL A 154 -1.88 -39.00 -16.39
CA VAL A 154 -1.96 -40.35 -16.96
C VAL A 154 -3.37 -40.86 -16.75
N LEU A 155 -4.00 -41.30 -17.83
CA LEU A 155 -5.35 -41.82 -17.88
C LEU A 155 -5.32 -43.29 -18.28
N ASP A 156 -6.05 -44.11 -17.54
CA ASP A 156 -6.49 -45.41 -18.03
C ASP A 156 -7.84 -45.26 -18.76
N PRO A 157 -7.87 -45.35 -20.10
CA PRO A 157 -9.08 -45.14 -20.88
C PRO A 157 -10.14 -46.23 -20.65
N ALA A 158 -9.77 -47.40 -20.11
CA ALA A 158 -10.73 -48.47 -19.83
C ALA A 158 -11.51 -48.24 -18.54
N SER A 159 -10.83 -47.77 -17.48
CA SER A 159 -11.44 -47.56 -16.16
C SER A 159 -11.82 -46.11 -15.88
N GLY A 160 -11.25 -45.15 -16.63
CA GLY A 160 -11.34 -43.72 -16.33
C GLY A 160 -10.44 -43.27 -15.17
N GLN A 161 -9.62 -44.17 -14.60
CA GLN A 161 -8.70 -43.83 -13.53
C GLN A 161 -7.65 -42.83 -14.01
N VAL A 162 -7.35 -41.86 -13.14
CA VAL A 162 -6.45 -40.76 -13.42
C VAL A 162 -5.34 -40.70 -12.38
N ALA A 163 -4.10 -40.50 -12.83
CA ALA A 163 -2.95 -40.24 -11.99
C ALA A 163 -2.37 -38.86 -12.32
N VAL A 164 -2.06 -38.10 -11.28
CA VAL A 164 -1.45 -36.77 -11.37
C VAL A 164 0.05 -36.90 -11.19
N ILE A 165 0.82 -36.34 -12.12
CA ILE A 165 2.27 -36.25 -12.05
C ILE A 165 2.65 -34.77 -12.07
N GLY A 166 3.46 -34.36 -11.11
CA GLY A 166 3.94 -33.00 -10.99
C GLY A 166 5.08 -32.92 -9.99
N HIS A 167 5.54 -31.71 -9.73
CA HIS A 167 6.55 -31.42 -8.74
C HIS A 167 6.13 -30.24 -7.85
N TYR A 168 6.86 -30.09 -6.75
CA TYR A 168 6.82 -28.89 -5.93
C TYR A 168 7.91 -27.93 -6.39
N ASP A 169 7.54 -26.69 -6.67
CA ASP A 169 8.45 -25.58 -6.94
C ASP A 169 8.40 -24.61 -5.76
N ALA A 170 9.52 -24.50 -5.06
CA ALA A 170 9.65 -23.71 -3.84
C ALA A 170 9.62 -22.20 -4.09
N ASP A 171 9.76 -21.75 -5.34
CA ASP A 171 9.64 -20.33 -5.69
C ASP A 171 8.17 -19.86 -5.64
N TYR A 172 7.21 -20.80 -5.55
CA TYR A 172 5.78 -20.50 -5.39
C TYR A 172 5.27 -20.90 -4.01
N ALA A 173 5.06 -19.90 -3.15
CA ALA A 173 4.50 -20.07 -1.80
C ALA A 173 2.97 -20.35 -1.82
N THR A 174 2.54 -21.38 -2.55
CA THR A 174 1.12 -21.76 -2.70
C THR A 174 0.67 -22.87 -1.76
N GLY A 175 1.61 -23.62 -1.18
CA GLY A 175 1.34 -24.96 -0.69
C GLY A 175 0.94 -25.91 -1.84
N SER A 176 0.33 -27.05 -1.50
CA SER A 176 -0.18 -28.02 -2.48
C SER A 176 -1.45 -27.52 -3.17
N ILE A 177 -1.58 -27.81 -4.47
CA ILE A 177 -2.76 -27.47 -5.28
C ILE A 177 -3.63 -28.74 -5.46
N PRO A 178 -4.93 -28.72 -5.11
CA PRO A 178 -5.79 -29.90 -5.14
C PRO A 178 -6.30 -30.24 -6.56
N TYR A 179 -5.41 -30.63 -7.47
CA TYR A 179 -5.70 -30.80 -8.91
C TYR A 179 -6.92 -31.68 -9.24
N LEU A 180 -7.13 -32.79 -8.52
CA LEU A 180 -8.26 -33.68 -8.78
C LEU A 180 -9.60 -33.10 -8.33
N ASP A 181 -9.64 -32.32 -7.25
CA ASP A 181 -10.84 -31.59 -6.82
C ASP A 181 -11.18 -30.50 -7.84
N LEU A 182 -10.17 -29.72 -8.24
CA LEU A 182 -10.30 -28.72 -9.29
C LEU A 182 -10.81 -29.33 -10.60
N LEU A 183 -10.27 -30.49 -10.99
CA LEU A 183 -10.69 -31.22 -12.19
C LEU A 183 -12.14 -31.68 -12.06
N LYS A 184 -12.55 -32.20 -10.90
CA LYS A 184 -13.93 -32.63 -10.66
C LYS A 184 -14.92 -31.49 -10.85
N THR A 185 -14.60 -30.31 -10.33
CA THR A 185 -15.41 -29.11 -10.56
C THR A 185 -15.39 -28.70 -12.03
N ALA A 186 -14.22 -28.65 -12.66
CA ALA A 186 -14.07 -28.22 -14.06
C ALA A 186 -14.74 -29.18 -15.07
N MET A 187 -14.87 -30.47 -14.75
CA MET A 187 -15.61 -31.43 -15.57
C MET A 187 -17.11 -31.14 -15.59
N VAL A 188 -17.67 -30.61 -14.50
CA VAL A 188 -19.07 -30.15 -14.43
C VAL A 188 -19.21 -28.74 -15.03
N HIS A 189 -18.20 -27.91 -14.82
CA HIS A 189 -18.15 -26.50 -15.15
C HIS A 189 -16.93 -26.18 -16.04
N PRO A 190 -16.99 -26.45 -17.35
CA PRO A 190 -15.83 -26.35 -18.26
C PRO A 190 -15.48 -24.92 -18.70
N THR A 191 -16.39 -23.96 -18.51
CA THR A 191 -16.24 -22.54 -18.85
C THR A 191 -16.51 -21.62 -17.66
N PRO A 192 -15.87 -21.84 -16.49
CA PRO A 192 -16.22 -21.14 -15.27
C PRO A 192 -15.88 -19.65 -15.36
N VAL A 193 -16.73 -18.84 -14.74
CA VAL A 193 -16.53 -17.40 -14.60
C VAL A 193 -16.83 -16.99 -13.15
N LEU A 194 -16.01 -16.13 -12.58
CA LEU A 194 -16.25 -15.55 -11.26
C LEU A 194 -16.05 -14.04 -11.36
N ASN A 195 -16.99 -13.26 -10.85
CA ASN A 195 -16.89 -11.80 -10.80
C ASN A 195 -17.00 -11.26 -9.37
N LEU A 196 -16.32 -10.14 -9.12
CA LEU A 196 -16.59 -9.26 -7.99
C LEU A 196 -17.39 -8.04 -8.45
N VAL A 197 -18.60 -7.90 -7.94
CA VAL A 197 -19.53 -6.82 -8.33
C VAL A 197 -19.88 -5.98 -7.10
N PRO A 198 -19.72 -4.64 -7.13
CA PRO A 198 -20.15 -3.76 -6.05
C PRO A 198 -21.62 -3.98 -5.69
N THR A 199 -21.92 -3.97 -4.39
CA THR A 199 -23.32 -4.06 -3.93
C THR A 199 -24.13 -2.82 -4.36
N PRO A 200 -25.47 -2.92 -4.48
CA PRO A 200 -26.31 -1.76 -4.80
C PRO A 200 -26.12 -0.58 -3.84
N GLN A 201 -25.93 -0.85 -2.55
CA GLN A 201 -25.64 0.17 -1.54
C GLN A 201 -24.30 0.85 -1.83
N THR A 202 -23.24 0.08 -2.08
CA THR A 202 -21.92 0.60 -2.45
C THR A 202 -21.99 1.46 -3.71
N MET A 203 -22.74 1.03 -4.73
CA MET A 203 -22.95 1.80 -5.96
C MET A 203 -23.61 3.16 -5.68
N ALA A 204 -24.62 3.20 -4.80
CA ALA A 204 -25.30 4.44 -4.43
C ALA A 204 -24.38 5.39 -3.66
N GLU A 205 -23.62 4.87 -2.68
CA GLU A 205 -22.65 5.63 -1.90
C GLU A 205 -21.56 6.24 -2.81
N LEU A 206 -21.00 5.45 -3.73
CA LEU A 206 -19.97 5.93 -4.67
C LEU A 206 -20.46 6.97 -5.66
N THR A 207 -21.75 6.92 -6.01
CA THR A 207 -22.37 7.95 -6.87
C THR A 207 -22.53 9.25 -6.06
N ALA A 208 -22.97 9.14 -4.81
CA ALA A 208 -23.11 10.30 -3.91
C ALA A 208 -21.77 10.92 -3.46
N ALA A 209 -20.66 10.17 -3.58
CA ALA A 209 -19.28 10.62 -3.34
C ALA A 209 -18.76 11.63 -4.33
N GLU A 210 -19.32 11.60 -5.54
CA GLU A 210 -18.57 12.02 -6.68
C GLU A 210 -18.29 13.53 -6.67
N GLY A 211 -17.00 13.90 -6.68
CA GLY A 211 -16.57 15.30 -6.67
C GLY A 211 -16.47 15.96 -5.29
N LYS A 212 -16.70 15.22 -4.19
CA LYS A 212 -16.46 15.71 -2.82
C LYS A 212 -14.97 15.85 -2.47
N PHE A 213 -14.11 15.18 -3.25
CA PHE A 213 -12.67 15.17 -3.05
C PHE A 213 -11.94 16.31 -3.77
N ASN A 214 -11.53 17.35 -3.05
CA ASN A 214 -10.61 18.39 -3.57
C ASN A 214 -9.68 19.00 -2.50
N ASN A 215 -9.62 18.46 -1.27
CA ASN A 215 -8.84 19.04 -0.16
C ASN A 215 -7.63 18.17 0.19
N PHE A 216 -6.56 18.30 -0.60
CA PHE A 216 -5.32 17.54 -0.40
C PHE A 216 -4.70 17.75 0.98
N LYS A 217 -4.70 18.98 1.49
CA LYS A 217 -4.26 19.27 2.86
C LYS A 217 -4.96 18.38 3.89
N GLN A 218 -6.27 18.23 3.79
CA GLN A 218 -7.03 17.36 4.70
C GLN A 218 -6.62 15.89 4.56
N MET A 219 -6.42 15.42 3.33
CA MET A 219 -5.97 14.05 3.06
C MET A 219 -4.58 13.76 3.66
N VAL A 220 -3.61 14.67 3.48
CA VAL A 220 -2.26 14.55 4.05
C VAL A 220 -2.32 14.43 5.58
N GLU A 221 -3.11 15.28 6.24
CA GLU A 221 -3.24 15.25 7.69
C GLU A 221 -3.96 13.98 8.19
N VAL A 222 -4.96 13.49 7.47
CA VAL A 222 -5.64 12.22 7.78
C VAL A 222 -4.68 11.04 7.67
N VAL A 223 -3.93 10.92 6.56
CA VAL A 223 -2.93 9.85 6.38
C VAL A 223 -1.87 9.91 7.49
N ARG A 224 -1.44 11.12 7.87
CA ARG A 224 -0.51 11.32 8.97
C ARG A 224 -1.05 10.86 10.31
N GLY A 225 -2.32 11.10 10.60
CA GLY A 225 -2.82 11.02 11.97
C GLY A 225 -3.79 9.89 12.28
N HIS A 226 -4.53 9.38 11.30
CA HIS A 226 -5.61 8.44 11.53
C HIS A 226 -5.06 7.06 11.96
N PRO A 227 -5.53 6.46 13.07
CA PRO A 227 -4.95 5.24 13.64
C PRO A 227 -4.93 4.07 12.67
N ASP A 228 -5.99 3.92 11.87
CA ASP A 228 -6.13 2.80 10.92
C ASP A 228 -5.29 2.94 9.64
N LEU A 229 -4.60 4.08 9.46
CA LEU A 229 -3.84 4.39 8.24
C LEU A 229 -2.33 4.24 8.43
N GLU A 230 -1.91 3.32 9.30
CA GLU A 230 -0.50 3.07 9.58
C GLU A 230 0.28 2.77 8.29
N ARG A 231 -0.22 1.86 7.43
CA ARG A 231 0.45 1.51 6.18
C ARG A 231 0.62 2.72 5.27
N ASP A 232 -0.47 3.46 5.02
CA ASP A 232 -0.45 4.69 4.21
C ASP A 232 0.56 5.71 4.73
N ARG A 233 0.60 5.88 6.06
CA ARG A 233 1.55 6.76 6.74
C ARG A 233 2.99 6.30 6.54
N GLN A 234 3.24 5.00 6.63
CA GLN A 234 4.56 4.41 6.41
C GLN A 234 5.07 4.59 4.97
N LEU A 235 4.18 4.49 3.98
CA LEU A 235 4.50 4.79 2.58
C LEU A 235 4.81 6.28 2.39
N MET A 236 3.96 7.16 2.93
CA MET A 236 4.15 8.60 2.86
C MET A 236 5.46 9.05 3.54
N ILE A 237 5.80 8.50 4.71
CA ILE A 237 7.07 8.79 5.41
C ILE A 237 8.26 8.47 4.52
N ARG A 238 8.27 7.29 3.88
CA ARG A 238 9.38 6.83 3.02
C ARG A 238 9.53 7.69 1.78
N GLU A 239 8.42 7.97 1.09
CA GLU A 239 8.44 8.81 -0.10
C GLU A 239 8.88 10.23 0.22
N LEU A 240 8.37 10.84 1.30
CA LEU A 240 8.81 12.16 1.71
C LEU A 240 10.28 12.17 2.13
N ALA A 241 10.73 11.18 2.90
CA ALA A 241 12.14 11.07 3.28
C ALA A 241 13.05 11.00 2.05
N LYS A 242 12.70 10.18 1.05
CA LYS A 242 13.38 10.11 -0.25
C LYS A 242 13.44 11.47 -0.93
N GLY A 243 12.33 12.21 -0.95
CA GLY A 243 12.28 13.55 -1.52
C GLY A 243 13.16 14.60 -0.87
N TYR A 244 13.37 14.47 0.43
CA TYR A 244 14.27 15.34 1.19
C TYR A 244 15.72 14.85 1.22
N GLY A 245 16.01 13.68 0.62
CA GLY A 245 17.31 13.01 0.71
C GLY A 245 17.65 12.61 2.15
N LEU A 246 16.65 12.17 2.91
CA LEU A 246 16.76 11.74 4.31
C LEU A 246 16.46 10.25 4.47
N SER A 247 16.88 9.67 5.59
CA SER A 247 16.30 8.42 6.08
C SER A 247 14.87 8.65 6.61
N PRO A 248 13.99 7.62 6.62
CA PRO A 248 12.68 7.69 7.25
C PRO A 248 12.72 8.19 8.70
N GLU A 249 13.73 7.78 9.47
CA GLU A 249 13.93 8.15 10.87
C GLU A 249 14.22 9.64 11.00
N GLN A 250 15.14 10.17 10.19
CA GLN A 250 15.46 11.60 10.16
C GLN A 250 14.25 12.44 9.78
N TYR A 251 13.44 12.00 8.80
CA TYR A 251 12.20 12.68 8.45
C TYR A 251 11.20 12.70 9.62
N ALA A 252 11.00 11.56 10.28
CA ALA A 252 10.10 11.44 11.41
C ALA A 252 10.56 12.31 12.60
N ASP A 253 11.85 12.30 12.93
CA ASP A 253 12.42 13.12 14.00
C ASP A 253 12.26 14.61 13.72
N TRP A 254 12.52 15.04 12.49
CA TRP A 254 12.34 16.43 12.09
C TRP A 254 10.88 16.86 12.14
N TYR A 255 9.96 16.05 11.59
CA TYR A 255 8.52 16.30 11.67
C TYR A 255 8.04 16.41 13.11
N ASN A 256 8.42 15.45 13.96
CA ASN A 256 8.03 15.41 15.37
C ASN A 256 8.56 16.63 16.13
N TYR A 257 9.82 17.00 15.90
CA TYR A 257 10.39 18.21 16.47
C TYR A 257 9.58 19.43 16.04
N VAL A 258 9.29 19.59 14.75
CA VAL A 258 8.59 20.78 14.26
C VAL A 258 7.13 20.83 14.68
N LYS A 259 6.42 19.70 14.78
CA LYS A 259 4.97 19.71 15.02
C LYS A 259 4.53 19.46 16.45
N LEU A 260 5.33 18.78 17.27
CA LEU A 260 4.89 18.30 18.59
C LEU A 260 5.65 18.89 19.76
N VAL A 261 6.93 19.24 19.59
CA VAL A 261 7.71 19.84 20.68
C VAL A 261 7.17 21.24 20.98
N LYS A 262 6.73 21.47 22.22
CA LYS A 262 6.27 22.78 22.71
C LYS A 262 7.46 23.57 23.26
N ASN A 263 7.37 24.90 23.23
CA ASN A 263 8.37 25.81 23.81
C ASN A 263 9.81 25.52 23.35
N LYS A 264 9.98 25.13 22.08
CA LYS A 264 11.29 24.82 21.49
C LYS A 264 12.28 25.94 21.72
N ASP A 265 13.54 25.57 21.92
CA ASP A 265 14.64 26.51 21.86
C ASP A 265 14.68 27.19 20.49
N VAL A 266 15.14 28.44 20.51
CA VAL A 266 15.36 29.24 19.30
C VAL A 266 16.27 28.49 18.32
N PHE A 267 17.31 27.85 18.85
CA PHE A 267 18.24 27.02 18.11
C PHE A 267 17.94 25.55 18.39
N PRO A 268 17.52 24.76 17.39
CA PRO A 268 17.20 23.34 17.56
C PRO A 268 18.35 22.53 18.16
N PRO A 269 18.12 21.32 18.69
CA PRO A 269 19.22 20.48 19.15
C PRO A 269 20.12 20.03 17.98
N PRO A 270 21.41 19.69 18.21
CA PRO A 270 22.37 19.39 17.14
C PRO A 270 21.91 18.34 16.11
N PRO A 271 21.21 17.25 16.47
CA PRO A 271 20.69 16.30 15.48
C PRO A 271 19.68 16.93 14.50
N ILE A 272 18.80 17.81 15.00
CA ILE A 272 17.81 18.50 14.17
C ILE A 272 18.48 19.56 13.29
N ARG A 273 19.50 20.27 13.81
CA ARG A 273 20.32 21.21 13.01
C ARG A 273 20.95 20.50 11.81
N ALA A 274 21.55 19.34 12.04
CA ALA A 274 22.18 18.54 10.99
C ALA A 274 21.16 18.12 9.92
N ILE A 275 19.97 17.68 10.33
CA ILE A 275 18.89 17.35 9.39
C ILE A 275 18.49 18.59 8.58
N GLN A 276 18.24 19.74 9.21
CA GLN A 276 17.85 20.97 8.50
C GLN A 276 18.90 21.38 7.45
N ILE A 277 20.19 21.34 7.81
CA ILE A 277 21.29 21.68 6.89
C ILE A 277 21.30 20.72 5.69
N ASN A 278 21.21 19.40 5.95
CA ASN A 278 21.20 18.39 4.89
C ASN A 278 20.01 18.55 3.96
N VAL A 279 18.82 18.83 4.49
CA VAL A 279 17.63 19.05 3.66
C VAL A 279 17.81 20.25 2.73
N PHE A 280 18.26 21.39 3.24
CA PHE A 280 18.49 22.55 2.38
C PHE A 280 19.56 22.28 1.33
N ALA A 281 20.63 21.55 1.66
CA ALA A 281 21.65 21.14 0.69
C ALA A 281 21.08 20.21 -0.39
N ASN A 282 20.34 19.18 0.00
CA ASN A 282 19.74 18.19 -0.91
C ASN A 282 18.71 18.83 -1.86
N LEU A 283 18.00 19.85 -1.39
CA LEU A 283 17.01 20.58 -2.18
C LEU A 283 17.61 21.71 -3.03
N GLY A 284 18.94 21.87 -3.06
CA GLY A 284 19.63 22.86 -3.88
C GLY A 284 19.70 24.26 -3.26
N TYR A 285 19.24 24.46 -2.03
CA TYR A 285 19.36 25.72 -1.27
C TYR A 285 20.75 25.87 -0.63
N SER A 286 21.78 25.81 -1.47
CA SER A 286 23.19 25.78 -1.04
C SER A 286 23.60 26.98 -0.18
N ASP A 287 23.06 28.17 -0.46
CA ASP A 287 23.35 29.38 0.31
C ASP A 287 22.75 29.31 1.72
N ILE A 288 21.53 28.79 1.83
CA ILE A 288 20.87 28.57 3.12
C ILE A 288 21.59 27.48 3.92
N ALA A 289 21.99 26.38 3.27
CA ALA A 289 22.76 25.32 3.90
C ALA A 289 24.11 25.81 4.45
N ARG A 290 24.72 26.82 3.81
CA ARG A 290 25.95 27.48 4.29
C ARG A 290 25.70 28.54 5.36
N ALA A 291 24.59 29.28 5.28
CA ALA A 291 24.27 30.38 6.20
C ALA A 291 23.70 29.89 7.54
N LEU A 292 22.85 28.85 7.53
CA LEU A 292 22.17 28.37 8.73
C LEU A 292 23.12 27.92 9.86
N PRO A 293 24.22 27.16 9.59
CA PRO A 293 25.18 26.78 10.62
C PRO A 293 25.77 27.97 11.39
N LEU A 294 26.07 29.07 10.68
CA LEU A 294 26.64 30.28 11.25
C LEU A 294 25.69 30.95 12.26
N THR A 295 24.38 30.84 12.05
CA THR A 295 23.40 31.40 13.01
C THR A 295 23.45 30.71 14.37
N PHE A 296 23.87 29.44 14.41
CA PHE A 296 23.94 28.66 15.65
C PHE A 296 25.14 29.03 16.53
N GLU A 297 26.11 29.76 16.00
CA GLU A 297 27.21 30.33 16.78
C GLU A 297 26.72 31.49 17.66
N ASN A 298 25.59 32.11 17.30
CA ASN A 298 24.95 33.18 18.05
C ASN A 298 25.91 34.35 18.35
N THR A 299 26.70 34.76 17.34
CA THR A 299 27.61 35.91 17.41
C THR A 299 27.34 36.89 16.27
N THR A 300 27.63 38.17 16.50
CA THR A 300 27.45 39.22 15.49
C THR A 300 28.26 38.95 14.23
N ALA A 301 29.51 38.48 14.38
CA ALA A 301 30.38 38.16 13.25
C ALA A 301 29.81 37.04 12.37
N ALA A 302 29.36 35.94 13.00
CA ALA A 302 28.75 34.83 12.27
C ALA A 302 27.41 35.21 11.63
N ALA A 303 26.60 36.04 12.29
CA ALA A 303 25.34 36.55 11.73
C ALA A 303 25.58 37.46 10.50
N ILE A 304 26.60 38.33 10.53
CA ILE A 304 27.01 39.13 9.36
C ILE A 304 27.45 38.21 8.22
N GLN A 305 28.26 37.20 8.50
CA GLN A 305 28.71 36.24 7.50
C GLN A 305 27.52 35.47 6.89
N ALA A 306 26.54 35.07 7.71
CA ALA A 306 25.30 34.44 7.22
C ALA A 306 24.52 35.38 6.29
N MET A 307 24.37 36.66 6.64
CA MET A 307 23.71 37.66 5.78
C MET A 307 24.46 37.86 4.46
N GLN A 308 25.79 37.89 4.47
CA GLN A 308 26.59 37.98 3.25
C GLN A 308 26.40 36.76 2.34
N VAL A 309 26.38 35.56 2.91
CA VAL A 309 26.11 34.32 2.15
C VAL A 309 24.73 34.37 1.49
N LEU A 310 23.73 34.96 2.15
CA LEU A 310 22.37 35.13 1.62
C LEU A 310 22.19 36.36 0.73
N GLY A 311 23.25 37.12 0.43
CA GLY A 311 23.17 38.33 -0.40
C GLY A 311 22.53 39.55 0.29
N LEU A 312 22.40 39.54 1.62
CA LEU A 312 21.77 40.59 2.43
C LEU A 312 22.78 41.61 2.99
N GLY A 313 23.93 41.80 2.32
CA GLY A 313 25.01 42.66 2.83
C GLY A 313 24.57 44.11 3.12
N ALA A 314 23.77 44.71 2.23
CA ALA A 314 23.25 46.06 2.43
C ALA A 314 22.29 46.18 3.63
N GLU A 315 21.51 45.14 3.91
CA GLU A 315 20.63 45.11 5.10
C GLU A 315 21.48 44.96 6.37
N ALA A 316 22.54 44.16 6.34
CA ALA A 316 23.48 44.03 7.45
C ALA A 316 24.15 45.38 7.78
N ASP A 317 24.64 46.10 6.76
CA ASP A 317 25.23 47.44 6.94
C ASP A 317 24.23 48.44 7.51
N ALA A 318 22.97 48.39 7.04
CA ALA A 318 21.90 49.24 7.54
C ALA A 318 21.54 48.94 9.01
N ILE A 319 21.61 47.69 9.45
CA ILE A 319 21.40 47.30 10.85
C ILE A 319 22.55 47.79 11.73
N LEU A 320 23.79 47.64 11.27
CA LEU A 320 25.00 48.11 11.99
C LEU A 320 25.01 49.64 12.15
N GLY A 321 24.51 50.38 11.17
CA GLY A 321 24.43 51.85 11.21
C GLY A 321 23.43 52.44 12.21
N ARG A 322 22.59 51.63 12.87
CA ARG A 322 21.56 52.11 13.82
C ARG A 322 22.11 52.51 15.19
N ASN A 323 23.39 52.29 15.48
CA ASN A 323 24.05 52.57 16.77
C ASN A 323 23.28 52.00 17.98
N ALA A 324 22.79 50.76 17.86
CA ALA A 324 22.12 50.03 18.93
C ALA A 324 23.11 49.31 19.86
N GLU A 325 22.63 48.79 20.99
CA GLU A 325 23.41 47.89 21.86
C GLU A 325 23.78 46.59 21.14
N ALA A 326 24.91 45.98 21.53
CA ALA A 326 25.48 44.81 20.84
C ALA A 326 24.49 43.64 20.72
N ASP A 327 23.72 43.37 21.77
CA ASP A 327 22.72 42.29 21.80
C ASP A 327 21.57 42.61 20.83
N ALA A 328 21.05 43.84 20.84
CA ALA A 328 19.99 44.27 19.92
C ALA A 328 20.43 44.21 18.45
N THR A 329 21.70 44.50 18.16
CA THR A 329 22.28 44.33 16.82
C THR A 329 22.31 42.85 16.41
N LEU A 330 22.77 41.95 17.28
CA LEU A 330 22.78 40.50 17.01
C LEU A 330 21.37 39.98 16.75
N GLU A 331 20.40 40.35 17.59
CA GLU A 331 19.00 39.94 17.47
C GLU A 331 18.41 40.35 16.12
N ALA A 332 18.64 41.60 15.69
CA ALA A 332 18.15 42.11 14.42
C ALA A 332 18.76 41.36 13.22
N LEU A 333 20.08 41.08 13.25
CA LEU A 333 20.75 40.31 12.20
C LEU A 333 20.20 38.87 12.11
N LEU A 334 20.02 38.20 13.26
CA LEU A 334 19.46 36.84 13.31
C LEU A 334 18.02 36.80 12.78
N VAL A 335 17.18 37.78 13.16
CA VAL A 335 15.81 37.90 12.62
C VAL A 335 15.83 38.04 11.10
N SER A 336 16.68 38.91 10.55
CA SER A 336 16.80 39.07 9.09
C SER A 336 17.23 37.78 8.39
N VAL A 337 18.23 37.05 8.93
CA VAL A 337 18.66 35.76 8.37
C VAL A 337 17.51 34.75 8.38
N TYR A 338 16.85 34.56 9.52
CA TYR A 338 15.78 33.55 9.65
C TYR A 338 14.56 33.88 8.79
N LEU A 339 14.17 35.15 8.68
CA LEU A 339 13.09 35.57 7.78
C LEU A 339 13.47 35.37 6.31
N ALA A 340 14.73 35.58 5.93
CA ALA A 340 15.21 35.31 4.59
C ALA A 340 15.22 33.80 4.28
N VAL A 341 15.68 32.96 5.21
CA VAL A 341 15.57 31.49 5.09
C VAL A 341 14.12 31.07 4.88
N LEU A 342 13.20 31.61 5.70
CA LEU A 342 11.77 31.33 5.59
C LEU A 342 11.23 31.76 4.22
N GLN A 343 11.57 32.96 3.76
CA GLN A 343 11.13 33.51 2.49
C GLN A 343 11.67 32.75 1.26
N SER A 344 12.88 32.20 1.36
CA SER A 344 13.60 31.59 0.24
C SER A 344 13.39 30.08 0.13
N ALA A 345 13.23 29.36 1.23
CA ALA A 345 13.17 27.88 1.22
C ALA A 345 11.87 27.28 1.75
N THR A 346 10.88 28.10 2.11
CA THR A 346 9.56 27.61 2.54
C THR A 346 8.45 28.35 1.78
N PRO A 347 7.24 27.79 1.69
CA PRO A 347 6.10 28.42 1.04
C PRO A 347 5.39 29.40 1.97
N ALA A 348 6.06 29.90 3.03
CA ALA A 348 5.47 30.89 3.92
C ALA A 348 4.98 32.07 3.05
N PRO A 349 3.69 32.42 3.11
CA PRO A 349 3.17 33.50 2.29
C PRO A 349 3.98 34.78 2.55
N PRO A 350 4.36 35.55 1.50
CA PRO A 350 5.11 36.79 1.69
C PRO A 350 4.42 37.73 2.70
N GLU A 351 3.09 37.71 2.76
CA GLU A 351 2.32 38.44 3.77
C GLU A 351 2.59 37.98 5.21
N GLU A 352 2.84 36.68 5.46
CA GLU A 352 3.14 36.14 6.78
C GLU A 352 4.57 36.51 7.21
N VAL A 353 5.53 36.40 6.29
CA VAL A 353 6.91 36.86 6.52
C VAL A 353 6.95 38.36 6.77
N ALA A 354 6.21 39.15 5.98
CA ALA A 354 6.09 40.59 6.15
C ALA A 354 5.37 40.97 7.44
N ALA A 355 4.36 40.20 7.88
CA ALA A 355 3.68 40.41 9.15
C ALA A 355 4.61 40.14 10.34
N LEU A 356 5.40 39.06 10.30
CA LEU A 356 6.41 38.77 11.32
C LEU A 356 7.47 39.87 11.38
N ARG A 357 7.96 40.32 10.23
CA ARG A 357 8.91 41.43 10.13
C ARG A 357 8.35 42.71 10.71
N SER A 358 7.18 43.15 10.24
CA SER A 358 6.52 44.37 10.72
C SER A 358 6.23 44.32 12.22
N SER A 359 5.81 43.15 12.74
CA SER A 359 5.53 42.98 14.16
C SER A 359 6.79 43.09 15.03
N TYR A 360 7.92 42.56 14.55
CA TYR A 360 9.23 42.72 15.21
C TYR A 360 9.71 44.16 15.18
N GLU A 361 9.69 44.81 14.00
CA GLU A 361 10.14 46.19 13.83
C GLU A 361 9.30 47.20 14.63
N ALA A 362 8.00 46.92 14.83
CA ALA A 362 7.11 47.70 15.69
C ALA A 362 7.27 47.41 17.19
N GLY A 363 8.15 46.48 17.59
CA GLY A 363 8.35 46.09 18.99
C GLY A 363 7.22 45.24 19.59
N ASN A 364 6.29 44.76 18.76
CA ASN A 364 5.16 43.95 19.22
C ASN A 364 5.55 42.49 19.50
N THR A 365 6.66 42.02 18.92
CA THR A 365 7.15 40.64 19.08
C THR A 365 8.66 40.64 19.33
N ALA A 366 9.11 39.88 20.33
CA ALA A 366 10.54 39.68 20.63
C ALA A 366 11.20 38.76 19.58
N TRP A 367 12.52 38.92 19.37
CA TRP A 367 13.28 38.16 18.37
C TRP A 367 13.16 36.64 18.56
N ASP A 368 13.20 36.15 19.80
CA ASP A 368 13.15 34.72 20.11
C ASP A 368 11.80 34.11 19.68
N LYS A 369 10.72 34.88 19.81
CA LYS A 369 9.38 34.50 19.34
C LYS A 369 9.31 34.48 17.81
N VAL A 370 9.96 35.42 17.13
CA VAL A 370 10.07 35.42 15.65
C VAL A 370 10.80 34.17 15.19
N LEU A 371 11.96 33.87 15.76
CA LEU A 371 12.73 32.69 15.35
C LEU A 371 11.98 31.40 15.68
N LYS A 372 11.31 31.29 16.83
CA LYS A 372 10.43 30.14 17.14
C LYS A 372 9.28 30.01 16.13
N ALA A 373 8.69 31.12 15.70
CA ALA A 373 7.66 31.11 14.66
C ALA A 373 8.23 30.61 13.33
N VAL A 374 9.39 31.12 12.91
CA VAL A 374 10.12 30.63 11.74
C VAL A 374 10.41 29.13 11.88
N GLN A 375 10.96 28.66 12.99
CA GLN A 375 11.22 27.23 13.23
C GLN A 375 9.97 26.34 13.17
N ASN A 376 8.80 26.86 13.56
CA ASN A 376 7.52 26.14 13.40
C ASN A 376 7.06 26.03 11.94
N LEU A 377 7.53 26.95 11.10
CA LEU A 377 7.25 27.02 9.67
C LEU A 377 8.38 26.41 8.81
N LEU A 378 9.57 26.18 9.36
CA LEU A 378 10.72 25.49 8.75
C LEU A 378 10.48 23.97 8.63
N MET A 379 9.31 23.61 8.13
CA MET A 379 9.10 22.40 7.36
C MET A 379 8.92 22.86 5.92
N PRO A 380 9.64 22.32 4.94
CA PRO A 380 9.41 22.56 3.52
C PRO A 380 8.07 21.95 3.13
N TYR A 381 6.97 22.57 3.57
CA TYR A 381 5.66 22.28 3.05
C TYR A 381 5.59 22.84 1.63
N SER A 382 4.74 22.27 0.82
CA SER A 382 4.56 22.63 -0.58
C SER A 382 4.00 24.04 -0.77
N ARG A 383 4.30 24.67 -1.90
CA ARG A 383 3.70 25.91 -2.41
C ARG A 383 2.17 25.93 -2.24
N LYS A 384 1.60 27.14 -2.09
CA LYS A 384 0.17 27.48 -2.13
C LYS A 384 -0.70 26.43 -2.87
N GLU A 385 -1.42 25.61 -2.12
CA GLU A 385 -2.74 25.10 -2.54
C GLU A 385 -3.84 26.15 -2.28
N SER A 386 -3.51 27.44 -2.41
CA SER A 386 -4.42 28.55 -2.09
C SER A 386 -5.24 28.99 -3.31
N ALA A 387 -5.66 28.04 -4.12
CA ALA A 387 -6.91 28.21 -4.84
C ALA A 387 -7.67 26.88 -4.66
N PRO A 388 -8.88 26.88 -4.08
CA PRO A 388 -9.77 25.76 -4.33
C PRO A 388 -9.84 25.60 -5.85
N VAL A 389 -9.48 24.43 -6.37
CA VAL A 389 -9.98 24.05 -7.69
C VAL A 389 -11.50 24.23 -7.57
N PRO A 390 -12.13 25.13 -8.34
CA PRO A 390 -13.54 25.36 -8.21
C PRO A 390 -14.24 24.00 -8.25
N ALA A 391 -15.10 23.71 -7.27
CA ALA A 391 -15.87 22.46 -7.20
C ALA A 391 -16.80 22.23 -8.41
N ASN A 392 -16.74 23.11 -9.40
CA ASN A 392 -17.36 23.02 -10.72
C ASN A 392 -16.60 23.95 -11.66
N SER A 393 -15.41 23.58 -12.16
CA SER A 393 -14.99 24.12 -13.45
C SER A 393 -15.75 23.35 -14.52
N ALA A 394 -16.92 23.86 -14.92
CA ALA A 394 -17.59 23.44 -16.14
C ALA A 394 -16.55 23.31 -17.26
N ALA A 395 -16.60 22.20 -17.98
CA ALA A 395 -15.79 21.83 -19.14
C ALA A 395 -15.05 23.01 -19.78
N ARG A 396 -13.80 23.24 -19.38
CA ARG A 396 -12.84 23.91 -20.26
C ARG A 396 -12.12 22.80 -21.01
N PRO A 397 -12.08 22.83 -22.36
CA PRO A 397 -11.16 21.98 -23.08
C PRO A 397 -9.76 22.32 -22.55
N LEU A 398 -9.08 21.32 -21.98
CA LEU A 398 -7.69 21.45 -21.60
C LEU A 398 -6.96 21.81 -22.89
N GLY A 399 -6.34 22.99 -22.94
CA GLY A 399 -5.58 23.40 -24.11
C GLY A 399 -4.54 22.33 -24.42
N GLY A 400 -4.45 21.89 -25.67
CA GLY A 400 -3.53 20.84 -26.14
C GLY A 400 -2.05 21.25 -26.11
N GLY A 401 -1.62 21.95 -25.06
CA GLY A 401 -0.23 22.27 -24.80
C GLY A 401 0.51 21.06 -24.21
N PRO A 402 1.84 20.99 -24.39
CA PRO A 402 2.65 19.91 -23.82
C PRO A 402 2.52 19.91 -22.28
N ILE A 403 2.32 18.73 -21.70
CA ILE A 403 2.43 18.54 -20.26
C ILE A 403 3.90 18.40 -19.91
N GLU A 404 4.38 19.29 -19.06
CA GLU A 404 5.66 19.09 -18.38
C GLU A 404 5.38 18.31 -17.10
N ALA A 405 5.96 17.12 -17.03
CA ALA A 405 6.12 16.42 -15.77
C ALA A 405 6.79 17.37 -14.78
N PRO A 406 6.26 17.60 -13.56
CA PRO A 406 7.10 18.17 -12.52
C PRO A 406 8.33 17.26 -12.43
N PRO A 407 9.55 17.80 -12.59
CA PRO A 407 10.74 16.97 -12.59
C PRO A 407 10.79 16.20 -11.27
N ALA A 408 10.98 14.88 -11.37
CA ALA A 408 11.01 13.98 -10.21
C ALA A 408 11.93 14.58 -9.15
N TRP A 409 11.34 14.98 -8.01
CA TRP A 409 12.03 15.56 -6.85
C TRP A 409 12.85 16.83 -7.11
N SER A 410 12.83 17.43 -8.30
CA SER A 410 13.72 18.56 -8.63
C SER A 410 13.09 19.94 -8.38
N ASP A 411 11.80 19.99 -8.04
CA ASP A 411 11.14 21.21 -7.53
C ASP A 411 10.78 21.02 -6.04
N PRO A 412 11.56 21.62 -5.12
CA PRO A 412 11.35 21.54 -3.68
C PRO A 412 9.97 22.02 -3.22
N SER A 413 9.30 22.83 -4.03
CA SER A 413 8.00 23.41 -3.72
C SER A 413 6.83 22.44 -3.92
N ASN A 414 7.09 21.25 -4.47
CA ASN A 414 6.09 20.25 -4.88
C ASN A 414 6.32 18.84 -4.32
N LEU A 415 7.26 18.65 -3.38
CA LEU A 415 7.65 17.34 -2.84
C LEU A 415 6.48 16.55 -2.24
N MET A 416 5.52 17.23 -1.60
CA MET A 416 4.31 16.59 -1.08
C MET A 416 3.46 15.99 -2.20
N ASN A 417 3.27 16.73 -3.30
CA ASN A 417 2.55 16.22 -4.46
C ASN A 417 3.31 15.07 -5.12
N ALA A 418 4.64 15.20 -5.27
CA ALA A 418 5.48 14.14 -5.83
C ALA A 418 5.42 12.85 -5.00
N ALA A 419 5.49 12.94 -3.67
CA ALA A 419 5.33 11.78 -2.78
C ALA A 419 3.95 11.13 -2.96
N PHE A 420 2.88 11.93 -3.02
CA PHE A 420 1.53 11.41 -3.19
C PHE A 420 1.22 10.86 -4.60
N ASN A 421 2.04 11.18 -5.61
CA ASN A 421 2.00 10.52 -6.92
C ASN A 421 2.53 9.08 -6.86
N ASN A 422 3.45 8.79 -5.92
CA ASN A 422 4.09 7.48 -5.80
C ASN A 422 3.41 6.55 -4.77
N ILE A 423 2.53 7.09 -3.92
CA ILE A 423 1.74 6.28 -3.00
C ILE A 423 0.31 6.11 -3.49
N THR A 424 -0.25 4.95 -3.22
CA THR A 424 -1.68 4.72 -3.39
C THR A 424 -2.34 4.67 -2.03
N ILE A 425 -3.31 5.55 -1.81
CA ILE A 425 -4.02 5.64 -0.55
C ILE A 425 -5.05 4.52 -0.48
N SER A 426 -5.07 3.82 0.66
CA SER A 426 -5.92 2.67 0.96
C SER A 426 -7.40 3.04 1.02
N SER A 427 -8.26 2.03 0.84
CA SER A 427 -9.72 2.19 0.90
C SER A 427 -10.17 2.79 2.23
N ALA A 428 -9.51 2.45 3.35
CA ALA A 428 -9.85 2.95 4.68
C ALA A 428 -9.69 4.48 4.77
N ALA A 429 -8.63 5.03 4.17
CA ALA A 429 -8.42 6.47 4.19
C ALA A 429 -9.45 7.19 3.31
N VAL A 430 -9.78 6.61 2.16
CA VAL A 430 -10.83 7.13 1.28
C VAL A 430 -12.18 7.14 1.99
N MET A 431 -12.55 6.05 2.65
CA MET A 431 -13.79 5.96 3.44
C MET A 431 -13.87 7.07 4.50
N PHE A 432 -12.79 7.27 5.26
CA PHE A 432 -12.74 8.32 6.28
C PHE A 432 -12.91 9.72 5.66
N LEU A 433 -12.21 9.99 4.56
CA LEU A 433 -12.22 11.30 3.90
C LEU A 433 -13.57 11.62 3.25
N GLU A 434 -14.23 10.60 2.71
CA GLU A 434 -15.48 10.75 1.99
C GLU A 434 -16.73 10.61 2.88
N GLY A 435 -16.57 10.06 4.08
CA GLY A 435 -17.67 9.77 5.00
C GLY A 435 -18.54 8.59 4.56
N PHE A 436 -17.94 7.58 3.89
CA PHE A 436 -18.64 6.35 3.52
C PHE A 436 -18.53 5.26 4.56
N SER A 437 -19.53 4.39 4.55
CA SER A 437 -19.43 3.10 5.21
C SER A 437 -18.43 2.21 4.47
N THR A 438 -18.00 1.09 5.06
CA THR A 438 -17.13 0.16 4.35
C THR A 438 -17.86 -0.35 3.11
N PRO A 439 -17.36 -0.09 1.90
CA PRO A 439 -18.00 -0.57 0.68
C PRO A 439 -17.73 -2.07 0.46
N PHE A 440 -18.73 -2.77 -0.06
CA PHE A 440 -18.71 -4.22 -0.26
C PHE A 440 -18.96 -4.60 -1.72
N ALA A 441 -18.36 -5.71 -2.14
CA ALA A 441 -18.66 -6.42 -3.37
C ALA A 441 -19.26 -7.79 -3.05
N THR A 442 -20.17 -8.23 -3.90
CA THR A 442 -20.70 -9.59 -3.93
C THR A 442 -19.81 -10.47 -4.81
N ILE A 443 -19.57 -11.70 -4.36
CA ILE A 443 -18.91 -12.74 -5.15
C ILE A 443 -19.96 -13.41 -6.03
N VAL A 444 -19.78 -13.34 -7.35
CA VAL A 444 -20.76 -13.82 -8.33
C VAL A 444 -20.14 -14.94 -9.18
N PRO A 445 -20.28 -16.21 -8.77
CA PRO A 445 -19.93 -17.36 -9.60
C PRO A 445 -20.96 -17.54 -10.72
N LEU A 446 -20.50 -17.79 -11.94
CA LEU A 446 -21.31 -18.04 -13.12
C LEU A 446 -20.77 -19.29 -13.83
N GLU A 447 -21.64 -20.24 -14.14
CA GLU A 447 -21.22 -21.55 -14.65
C GLU A 447 -20.15 -22.20 -13.76
N LEU A 448 -20.28 -22.04 -12.44
CA LEU A 448 -19.30 -22.46 -11.43
C LEU A 448 -20.02 -22.70 -10.09
N ASP A 449 -19.64 -23.75 -9.37
CA ASP A 449 -20.03 -23.94 -7.98
C ASP A 449 -19.25 -22.99 -7.07
N GLY A 450 -19.95 -22.05 -6.44
CA GLY A 450 -19.37 -21.03 -5.57
C GLY A 450 -18.67 -21.57 -4.33
N ARG A 451 -19.00 -22.80 -3.89
CA ARG A 451 -18.37 -23.44 -2.72
C ARG A 451 -17.16 -24.29 -3.06
N SER A 452 -16.80 -24.40 -4.33
CA SER A 452 -15.66 -25.22 -4.76
C SER A 452 -14.31 -24.55 -4.48
N GLN A 453 -13.25 -25.36 -4.34
CA GLN A 453 -11.87 -24.86 -4.35
C GLN A 453 -11.53 -24.10 -5.64
N LEU A 454 -12.16 -24.45 -6.76
CA LEU A 454 -12.01 -23.72 -8.02
C LEU A 454 -12.54 -22.29 -7.90
N ALA A 455 -13.71 -22.09 -7.29
CA ALA A 455 -14.24 -20.77 -7.00
C ALA A 455 -13.35 -19.99 -6.02
N ARG A 456 -12.82 -20.65 -4.98
CA ARG A 456 -11.86 -20.03 -4.06
C ARG A 456 -10.63 -19.49 -4.78
N ILE A 457 -9.96 -20.31 -5.62
CA ILE A 457 -8.76 -19.89 -6.35
C ILE A 457 -9.07 -18.77 -7.35
N MET A 458 -10.22 -18.84 -8.05
CA MET A 458 -10.65 -17.77 -8.95
C MET A 458 -10.90 -16.45 -8.20
N TYR A 459 -11.51 -16.53 -7.01
CA TYR A 459 -11.69 -15.37 -6.13
C TYR A 459 -10.35 -14.81 -5.63
N GLU A 460 -9.44 -15.67 -5.14
CA GLU A 460 -8.10 -15.28 -4.68
C GLU A 460 -7.35 -14.51 -5.77
N ALA A 461 -7.37 -15.02 -7.01
CA ALA A 461 -6.67 -14.40 -8.14
C ALA A 461 -7.28 -13.04 -8.53
N ASP A 462 -8.61 -12.93 -8.55
CA ASP A 462 -9.28 -11.67 -8.86
C ASP A 462 -9.07 -10.60 -7.76
N TYR A 463 -9.13 -11.01 -6.50
CA TYR A 463 -8.86 -10.14 -5.35
C TYR A 463 -7.39 -9.68 -5.38
N ALA A 464 -6.46 -10.61 -5.60
CA ALA A 464 -5.04 -10.31 -5.74
C ALA A 464 -4.74 -9.34 -6.89
N LEU A 465 -5.35 -9.53 -8.06
CA LEU A 465 -5.21 -8.65 -9.22
C LEU A 465 -5.57 -7.20 -8.89
N LYS A 466 -6.71 -7.00 -8.23
CA LYS A 466 -7.17 -5.67 -7.83
C LYS A 466 -6.21 -5.04 -6.81
N SER A 467 -5.66 -5.85 -5.89
CA SER A 467 -4.72 -5.39 -4.87
C SER A 467 -3.41 -4.83 -5.44
N ILE A 468 -2.98 -5.25 -6.63
CA ILE A 468 -1.77 -4.74 -7.28
C ILE A 468 -1.87 -3.24 -7.51
N ASN A 469 -3.07 -2.68 -7.75
CA ASN A 469 -3.22 -1.25 -7.92
C ASN A 469 -2.96 -0.45 -6.64
N VAL A 470 -3.07 -1.05 -5.45
CA VAL A 470 -3.01 -0.36 -4.16
C VAL A 470 -1.77 -0.69 -3.33
N ARG A 471 -0.90 -1.55 -3.88
CA ARG A 471 0.38 -1.96 -3.30
C ARG A 471 1.55 -1.55 -4.19
N PRO A 472 1.85 -0.24 -4.31
CA PRO A 472 2.98 0.23 -5.10
C PRO A 472 4.32 -0.40 -4.66
N GLU A 473 4.45 -0.80 -3.39
CA GLU A 473 5.63 -1.49 -2.88
C GLU A 473 5.90 -2.84 -3.56
N LEU A 474 4.88 -3.54 -4.07
CA LEU A 474 5.08 -4.78 -4.84
C LEU A 474 5.92 -4.55 -6.10
N PHE A 475 5.80 -3.37 -6.71
CA PHE A 475 6.51 -3.06 -7.94
C PHE A 475 7.98 -2.73 -7.68
N GLU A 476 8.34 -2.36 -6.44
CA GLU A 476 9.74 -2.17 -6.05
C GLU A 476 10.49 -3.50 -5.99
N GLU A 477 9.78 -4.59 -5.68
CA GLU A 477 10.34 -5.95 -5.63
C GLU A 477 10.43 -6.61 -7.02
N ILE A 478 9.80 -6.02 -8.05
CA ILE A 478 9.73 -6.59 -9.40
C ILE A 478 10.43 -5.64 -10.38
N PRO A 479 11.73 -5.88 -10.70
CA PRO A 479 12.49 -5.02 -11.60
C PRO A 479 11.79 -4.78 -12.94
N GLY A 480 11.69 -3.52 -13.33
CA GLY A 480 11.05 -3.11 -14.60
C GLY A 480 9.53 -2.93 -14.51
N SER A 481 8.87 -3.41 -13.45
CA SER A 481 7.44 -3.19 -13.28
C SER A 481 7.12 -1.74 -12.92
N ARG A 482 5.88 -1.31 -13.20
CA ARG A 482 5.39 0.03 -12.91
C ARG A 482 4.00 -0.02 -12.30
N ASN A 483 3.82 0.65 -11.18
CA ASN A 483 2.48 0.91 -10.68
C ASN A 483 1.69 1.75 -11.70
N ARG A 484 0.36 1.62 -11.66
CA ARG A 484 -0.51 2.26 -12.63
C ARG A 484 -0.33 3.78 -12.69
N THR A 485 -0.26 4.44 -11.53
CA THR A 485 -0.19 5.90 -11.45
C THR A 485 1.10 6.43 -12.08
N VAL A 486 2.22 5.74 -11.84
CA VAL A 486 3.51 6.04 -12.46
C VAL A 486 3.46 5.77 -13.97
N TYR A 487 2.88 4.65 -14.40
CA TYR A 487 2.73 4.36 -15.83
C TYR A 487 1.89 5.44 -16.54
N GLU A 488 0.73 5.80 -15.98
CA GLU A 488 -0.14 6.84 -16.52
C GLU A 488 0.58 8.20 -16.60
N PHE A 489 1.46 8.49 -15.63
CA PHE A 489 2.29 9.67 -15.59
C PHE A 489 3.34 9.65 -16.71
N GLU A 490 4.14 8.59 -16.81
CA GLU A 490 5.21 8.43 -17.80
C GLU A 490 4.66 8.47 -19.24
N GLN A 491 3.46 7.93 -19.46
CA GLN A 491 2.80 7.92 -20.78
C GLN A 491 1.98 9.18 -21.08
N GLY A 492 1.91 10.14 -20.15
CA GLY A 492 1.15 11.38 -20.33
C GLY A 492 -0.37 11.18 -20.48
N LEU A 493 -0.92 10.08 -19.96
CA LEU A 493 -2.34 9.71 -20.18
C LEU A 493 -3.32 10.70 -19.56
N TYR A 494 -2.89 11.39 -18.51
CA TYR A 494 -3.69 12.43 -17.86
C TYR A 494 -3.87 13.69 -18.73
N ALA A 495 -2.98 13.94 -19.70
CA ALA A 495 -3.11 15.01 -20.70
C ALA A 495 -4.19 14.71 -21.74
N LYS A 496 -4.21 13.45 -22.17
CA LYS A 496 -5.11 12.96 -23.21
C LYS A 496 -6.54 12.82 -22.71
N ARG A 497 -6.71 12.71 -21.39
CA ARG A 497 -8.02 12.57 -20.76
C ARG A 497 -8.84 13.84 -20.89
N ASP A 498 -9.91 13.74 -21.68
CA ASP A 498 -11.02 14.67 -21.61
C ASP A 498 -11.61 14.64 -20.19
N ALA A 499 -11.50 15.77 -19.47
CA ALA A 499 -12.03 15.91 -18.12
C ALA A 499 -13.56 15.66 -18.04
N ALA A 500 -14.27 15.79 -19.16
CA ALA A 500 -15.69 15.48 -19.29
C ALA A 500 -15.96 13.96 -19.43
N LYS A 501 -14.97 13.15 -19.84
CA LYS A 501 -15.08 11.70 -19.97
C LYS A 501 -14.52 11.01 -18.74
N LYS A 502 -15.41 10.63 -17.82
CA LYS A 502 -15.07 9.74 -16.71
C LYS A 502 -15.15 8.31 -17.20
N ILE A 503 -14.01 7.62 -17.31
CA ILE A 503 -14.00 6.19 -17.63
C ILE A 503 -14.38 5.37 -16.40
N ASN A 504 -15.39 4.52 -16.55
CA ASN A 504 -15.54 3.33 -15.72
C ASN A 504 -14.98 2.16 -16.54
N TYR A 505 -14.41 1.17 -15.87
CA TYR A 505 -13.74 0.09 -16.55
C TYR A 505 -13.92 -1.21 -15.79
N ARG A 506 -13.65 -2.32 -16.48
CA ARG A 506 -13.63 -3.68 -15.94
C ARG A 506 -12.24 -4.29 -16.13
N GLN A 507 -11.78 -5.05 -15.15
CA GLN A 507 -10.46 -5.67 -15.11
C GLN A 507 -10.56 -7.15 -14.78
N TRP A 508 -9.98 -8.04 -15.58
CA TRP A 508 -10.09 -9.48 -15.34
C TRP A 508 -8.86 -10.27 -15.78
N LEU A 509 -8.73 -11.49 -15.26
CA LEU A 509 -7.79 -12.50 -15.76
C LEU A 509 -8.49 -13.48 -16.69
N GLU A 510 -7.80 -13.89 -17.74
CA GLU A 510 -8.22 -14.98 -18.65
C GLU A 510 -7.00 -15.78 -19.11
N PRO A 511 -7.14 -17.05 -19.53
CA PRO A 511 -6.01 -17.79 -20.09
C PRO A 511 -5.57 -17.20 -21.43
N GLU A 512 -4.28 -16.96 -21.62
CA GLU A 512 -3.70 -16.70 -22.94
C GLU A 512 -3.65 -17.98 -23.75
N MET A 513 -2.96 -18.97 -23.19
CA MET A 513 -2.63 -20.23 -23.82
C MET A 513 -2.31 -21.30 -22.76
N VAL A 514 -2.60 -22.55 -23.07
CA VAL A 514 -2.04 -23.74 -22.41
C VAL A 514 -1.50 -24.69 -23.48
N ASP A 515 -0.22 -25.02 -23.42
CA ASP A 515 0.45 -25.93 -24.34
C ASP A 515 0.39 -27.35 -23.76
N MET A 516 -0.34 -28.21 -24.45
CA MET A 516 -0.58 -29.59 -24.09
C MET A 516 -0.01 -30.52 -25.16
N THR A 517 0.71 -31.54 -24.75
CA THR A 517 1.01 -32.69 -25.62
C THR A 517 0.18 -33.88 -25.23
N VAL A 518 -0.46 -34.52 -26.21
CA VAL A 518 -1.34 -35.67 -25.99
C VAL A 518 -0.79 -36.88 -26.73
N SER A 519 -0.68 -38.00 -26.02
CA SER A 519 -0.27 -39.27 -26.61
C SER A 519 -1.27 -39.75 -27.67
N PRO A 520 -0.85 -40.48 -28.72
CA PRO A 520 -1.76 -41.00 -29.74
C PRO A 520 -2.92 -41.85 -29.19
N ALA A 521 -2.70 -42.52 -28.06
CA ALA A 521 -3.71 -43.34 -27.39
C ALA A 521 -4.60 -42.55 -26.39
N ASN A 522 -4.43 -41.23 -26.29
CA ASN A 522 -5.11 -40.38 -25.28
C ASN A 522 -4.88 -40.83 -23.82
N THR A 523 -3.78 -41.55 -23.56
CA THR A 523 -3.43 -42.11 -22.24
C THR A 523 -2.54 -41.19 -21.41
N VAL A 524 -1.80 -40.29 -22.06
CA VAL A 524 -0.93 -39.32 -21.40
C VAL A 524 -1.20 -37.95 -21.97
N VAL A 525 -1.41 -36.99 -21.08
CA VAL A 525 -1.49 -35.56 -21.37
C VAL A 525 -0.37 -34.89 -20.59
N SER A 526 0.49 -34.13 -21.26
CA SER A 526 1.58 -33.38 -20.63
C SER A 526 1.39 -31.90 -20.85
N PHE A 527 1.76 -31.09 -19.86
CA PHE A 527 1.68 -29.64 -19.90
C PHE A 527 3.09 -29.07 -20.05
N LYS A 528 3.24 -28.07 -20.92
CA LYS A 528 4.49 -27.33 -21.08
C LYS A 528 4.31 -25.93 -20.52
N ALA A 529 4.03 -24.95 -21.37
CA ALA A 529 3.75 -23.59 -20.94
C ALA A 529 2.26 -23.40 -20.60
N SER A 530 1.99 -22.55 -19.62
CA SER A 530 0.66 -21.98 -19.33
C SER A 530 0.85 -20.49 -19.14
N ARG A 531 0.03 -19.66 -19.80
CA ARG A 531 0.10 -18.20 -19.67
C ARG A 531 -1.30 -17.64 -19.46
N MET A 532 -1.37 -16.62 -18.61
CA MET A 532 -2.58 -15.85 -18.35
C MET A 532 -2.50 -14.50 -19.08
N LEU A 533 -3.60 -13.76 -19.13
CA LEU A 533 -3.68 -12.38 -19.58
C LEU A 533 -4.40 -11.55 -18.53
N TYR A 534 -3.87 -10.37 -18.27
CA TYR A 534 -4.58 -9.31 -17.58
C TYR A 534 -5.28 -8.43 -18.62
N ARG A 535 -6.59 -8.28 -18.48
CA ARG A 535 -7.44 -7.51 -19.39
C ARG A 535 -8.03 -6.29 -18.73
N PHE A 536 -8.31 -5.33 -19.59
CA PHE A 536 -8.96 -4.07 -19.27
C PHE A 536 -9.97 -3.74 -20.37
N ALA A 537 -11.16 -3.29 -20.00
CA ALA A 537 -12.13 -2.73 -20.95
C ALA A 537 -12.89 -1.56 -20.33
N ASP A 538 -13.34 -0.64 -21.18
CA ASP A 538 -14.30 0.41 -20.81
C ASP A 538 -15.66 -0.21 -20.43
N ASP A 539 -16.23 0.28 -19.34
CA ASP A 539 -17.59 -0.05 -18.84
C ASP A 539 -18.38 1.24 -18.53
N SER A 540 -18.03 2.35 -19.19
CA SER A 540 -18.60 3.69 -18.93
C SER A 540 -20.09 3.76 -19.25
N GLN A 541 -20.54 3.04 -20.28
CA GLN A 541 -21.94 3.04 -20.69
C GLN A 541 -22.88 2.56 -19.59
N ARG A 542 -22.48 1.56 -18.80
CA ARG A 542 -23.25 1.04 -17.67
C ARG A 542 -23.49 2.10 -16.59
N TRP A 543 -22.61 3.08 -16.52
CA TRP A 543 -22.68 4.22 -15.61
C TRP A 543 -23.34 5.45 -16.25
N GLY A 544 -23.99 5.29 -17.41
CA GLY A 544 -24.65 6.36 -18.14
C GLY A 544 -23.67 7.37 -18.75
N ARG A 545 -22.44 6.95 -19.06
CA ARG A 545 -21.35 7.81 -19.55
C ARG A 545 -20.89 7.40 -20.94
N PRO A 546 -20.37 8.35 -21.75
CA PRO A 546 -19.76 8.01 -23.02
C PRO A 546 -18.49 7.16 -22.80
N PRO A 547 -18.24 6.14 -23.64
CA PRO A 547 -17.03 5.34 -23.56
C PRO A 547 -15.78 6.13 -23.98
N ASP A 548 -14.61 5.72 -23.48
CA ASP A 548 -13.30 6.26 -23.84
C ASP A 548 -12.37 5.15 -24.33
N THR A 549 -12.46 4.83 -25.62
CA THR A 549 -11.77 3.69 -26.25
C THR A 549 -10.26 3.87 -26.36
N GLU A 550 -9.78 5.10 -26.55
CA GLU A 550 -8.34 5.39 -26.63
C GLU A 550 -7.69 5.14 -25.27
N LEU A 551 -8.28 5.67 -24.21
CA LEU A 551 -7.82 5.46 -22.86
C LEU A 551 -7.89 3.98 -22.43
N ALA A 552 -8.93 3.25 -22.86
CA ALA A 552 -9.01 1.81 -22.62
C ALA A 552 -7.85 1.03 -23.30
N GLN A 553 -7.41 1.45 -24.49
CA GLN A 553 -6.24 0.87 -25.17
C GLN A 553 -4.94 1.16 -24.42
N ASP A 554 -4.76 2.39 -23.94
CA ASP A 554 -3.59 2.77 -23.14
C ASP A 554 -3.49 1.94 -21.84
N TYR A 555 -4.63 1.64 -21.21
CA TYR A 555 -4.69 0.73 -20.06
C TYR A 555 -4.46 -0.73 -20.41
N ALA A 556 -4.92 -1.19 -21.57
CA ALA A 556 -4.61 -2.54 -22.03
C ALA A 556 -3.09 -2.71 -22.26
N ALA A 557 -2.39 -1.66 -22.72
CA ALA A 557 -0.93 -1.67 -22.84
C ALA A 557 -0.23 -1.75 -21.47
N TRP A 558 -0.74 -1.06 -20.44
CA TRP A 558 -0.26 -1.22 -19.07
C TRP A 558 -0.44 -2.65 -18.56
N CYS A 559 -1.63 -3.23 -18.76
CA CYS A 559 -1.88 -4.62 -18.40
C CYS A 559 -0.89 -5.57 -19.07
N ALA A 560 -0.55 -5.35 -20.34
CA ALA A 560 0.47 -6.13 -21.03
C ALA A 560 1.87 -5.99 -20.40
N GLN A 561 2.25 -4.80 -19.93
CA GLN A 561 3.51 -4.62 -19.19
C GLN A 561 3.51 -5.40 -17.88
N VAL A 562 2.42 -5.38 -17.12
CA VAL A 562 2.28 -6.21 -15.90
C VAL A 562 2.47 -7.70 -16.24
N MET A 563 1.89 -8.15 -17.35
CA MET A 563 2.00 -9.54 -17.82
C MET A 563 3.40 -9.93 -18.28
N ASN A 564 4.23 -9.00 -18.75
CA ASN A 564 5.64 -9.29 -19.07
C ASN A 564 6.47 -9.69 -17.83
N HIS A 565 5.96 -9.39 -16.63
CA HIS A 565 6.59 -9.73 -15.36
C HIS A 565 5.80 -10.80 -14.58
N TYR A 566 4.92 -11.56 -15.25
CA TYR A 566 3.98 -12.46 -14.58
C TYR A 566 4.64 -13.46 -13.62
N ASP A 567 5.75 -14.07 -14.02
CA ASP A 567 6.43 -15.06 -13.17
C ASP A 567 6.95 -14.43 -11.88
N ALA A 568 7.53 -13.22 -11.96
CA ALA A 568 7.95 -12.47 -10.79
C ALA A 568 6.76 -12.11 -9.89
N TYR A 569 5.62 -11.73 -10.47
CA TYR A 569 4.38 -11.54 -9.71
C TYR A 569 3.90 -12.84 -9.05
N ALA A 570 3.99 -13.97 -9.74
CA ALA A 570 3.54 -15.26 -9.22
C ALA A 570 4.39 -15.75 -8.04
N HIS A 571 5.66 -15.36 -7.95
CA HIS A 571 6.52 -15.64 -6.79
C HIS A 571 6.09 -14.85 -5.54
N VAL A 572 5.68 -13.59 -5.70
CA VAL A 572 5.28 -12.72 -4.57
C VAL A 572 3.77 -12.71 -4.29
N VAL A 573 2.96 -13.17 -5.26
CA VAL A 573 1.50 -13.28 -5.18
C VAL A 573 1.08 -14.70 -5.56
N PRO A 574 1.02 -15.64 -4.59
CA PRO A 574 0.77 -17.06 -4.85
C PRO A 574 -0.53 -17.35 -5.63
N ALA A 575 -1.54 -16.49 -5.48
CA ALA A 575 -2.81 -16.61 -6.22
C ALA A 575 -2.63 -16.61 -7.75
N PHE A 576 -1.59 -15.93 -8.27
CA PHE A 576 -1.30 -15.92 -9.71
C PHE A 576 -0.73 -17.26 -10.17
N HIS A 577 0.13 -17.89 -9.38
CA HIS A 577 0.57 -19.25 -9.66
C HIS A 577 -0.62 -20.23 -9.67
N LYS A 578 -1.45 -20.19 -8.62
CA LYS A 578 -2.63 -21.08 -8.50
C LYS A 578 -3.57 -20.96 -9.71
N ILE A 579 -3.87 -19.75 -10.18
CA ILE A 579 -4.80 -19.58 -11.31
C ILE A 579 -4.21 -20.02 -12.66
N ARG A 580 -2.88 -19.90 -12.83
CA ARG A 580 -2.17 -20.44 -13.99
C ARG A 580 -2.24 -21.97 -14.04
N GLU A 581 -2.18 -22.62 -12.88
CA GLU A 581 -2.34 -24.07 -12.75
C GLU A 581 -3.78 -24.52 -12.95
N VAL A 582 -4.76 -23.76 -12.44
CA VAL A 582 -6.19 -23.95 -12.78
C VAL A 582 -6.42 -23.92 -14.29
N ALA A 583 -5.72 -23.04 -15.04
CA ALA A 583 -5.85 -23.01 -16.49
C ALA A 583 -5.49 -24.35 -17.15
N LYS A 584 -4.48 -25.07 -16.65
CA LYS A 584 -4.14 -26.42 -17.14
C LYS A 584 -5.28 -27.41 -16.88
N VAL A 585 -5.87 -27.36 -15.69
CA VAL A 585 -6.98 -28.23 -15.28
C VAL A 585 -8.24 -27.98 -16.13
N VAL A 586 -8.58 -26.72 -16.36
CA VAL A 586 -9.74 -26.35 -17.20
C VAL A 586 -9.47 -26.71 -18.67
N ALA A 587 -8.23 -26.57 -19.17
CA ALA A 587 -7.86 -27.02 -20.51
C ALA A 587 -8.01 -28.54 -20.66
N LEU A 588 -7.59 -29.31 -19.66
CA LEU A 588 -7.75 -30.76 -19.60
C LEU A 588 -9.22 -31.17 -19.63
N ALA A 589 -10.07 -30.54 -18.82
CA ALA A 589 -11.50 -30.81 -18.78
C ALA A 589 -12.16 -30.52 -20.15
N ASN A 590 -11.83 -29.39 -20.76
CA ASN A 590 -12.31 -29.03 -22.09
C ASN A 590 -11.86 -30.01 -23.17
N TRP A 591 -10.59 -30.43 -23.15
CA TRP A 591 -10.08 -31.47 -24.05
C TRP A 591 -10.82 -32.80 -23.84
N ALA A 592 -11.01 -33.23 -22.59
CA ALA A 592 -11.70 -34.47 -22.28
C ALA A 592 -13.16 -34.45 -22.78
N HIS A 593 -13.88 -33.34 -22.58
CA HIS A 593 -15.21 -33.14 -23.16
C HIS A 593 -15.21 -33.23 -24.68
N ALA A 594 -14.26 -32.57 -25.35
CA ALA A 594 -14.14 -32.61 -26.81
C ALA A 594 -13.84 -34.03 -27.34
N GLN A 595 -13.03 -34.80 -26.61
CA GLN A 595 -12.70 -36.19 -26.95
C GLN A 595 -13.71 -37.22 -26.41
N LYS A 596 -14.74 -36.77 -25.67
CA LYS A 596 -15.72 -37.64 -24.99
C LYS A 596 -15.07 -38.63 -24.02
N ILE A 597 -14.03 -38.20 -23.33
CA ILE A 597 -13.31 -38.94 -22.31
C ILE A 597 -13.94 -38.67 -20.95
N SER A 598 -14.14 -39.72 -20.16
CA SER A 598 -14.66 -39.65 -18.80
C SER A 598 -13.56 -39.97 -17.78
N PHE A 599 -13.49 -39.19 -16.71
CA PHE A 599 -12.62 -39.46 -15.56
C PHE A 599 -13.44 -40.09 -14.41
N ASP A 600 -12.89 -41.10 -13.74
CA ASP A 600 -13.47 -41.62 -12.50
C ASP A 600 -13.02 -40.78 -11.30
N LEU A 601 -13.85 -39.80 -10.93
CA LEU A 601 -13.61 -38.85 -9.84
C LEU A 601 -14.54 -39.08 -8.64
N LYS A 602 -15.18 -40.26 -8.55
CA LYS A 602 -16.19 -40.54 -7.50
C LYS A 602 -15.59 -40.54 -6.10
N SER A 603 -14.36 -41.06 -5.96
CA SER A 603 -13.62 -41.12 -4.69
C SER A 603 -12.96 -39.79 -4.30
N VAL A 604 -12.89 -38.81 -5.21
CA VAL A 604 -12.30 -37.51 -4.93
C VAL A 604 -13.23 -36.74 -4.00
N VAL A 605 -12.77 -36.50 -2.77
CA VAL A 605 -13.43 -35.61 -1.81
C VAL A 605 -13.22 -34.18 -2.28
N GLN A 606 -14.29 -33.39 -2.34
CA GLN A 606 -14.20 -31.97 -2.63
C GLN A 606 -14.22 -31.20 -1.33
N GLU A 607 -13.23 -30.33 -1.15
CA GLU A 607 -13.16 -29.49 0.03
C GLU A 607 -14.06 -28.27 -0.19
N GLU A 608 -15.07 -28.11 0.67
CA GLU A 608 -15.95 -26.94 0.62
C GLU A 608 -15.21 -25.69 1.10
N TRP A 609 -15.31 -24.63 0.31
CA TRP A 609 -14.97 -23.28 0.71
C TRP A 609 -16.23 -22.57 1.21
N ASP A 610 -16.16 -22.04 2.44
CA ASP A 610 -17.20 -21.18 2.99
C ASP A 610 -17.14 -19.79 2.34
N MET A 611 -17.68 -19.71 1.12
CA MET A 611 -17.68 -18.49 0.31
C MET A 611 -18.43 -17.36 1.01
N PRO A 612 -17.78 -16.23 1.31
CA PRO A 612 -18.47 -15.06 1.87
C PRO A 612 -19.52 -14.51 0.90
N GLU A 613 -20.70 -14.14 1.41
CA GLU A 613 -21.72 -13.47 0.58
C GLU A 613 -21.23 -12.11 0.04
N THR A 614 -20.46 -11.40 0.87
CA THR A 614 -19.85 -10.12 0.52
C THR A 614 -18.45 -10.01 1.08
N VAL A 615 -17.63 -9.22 0.40
CA VAL A 615 -16.24 -8.92 0.78
C VAL A 615 -15.99 -7.42 0.66
N PRO A 616 -15.05 -6.84 1.43
CA PRO A 616 -14.64 -5.46 1.22
C PRO A 616 -14.27 -5.24 -0.25
N ALA A 617 -14.96 -4.31 -0.91
CA ALA A 617 -14.64 -3.98 -2.30
C ALA A 617 -13.32 -3.17 -2.35
N PHE A 618 -12.69 -3.14 -3.53
CA PHE A 618 -11.43 -2.42 -3.70
C PHE A 618 -11.65 -0.97 -4.06
N PHE A 619 -11.05 -0.09 -3.27
CA PHE A 619 -11.04 1.35 -3.53
C PHE A 619 -9.65 1.86 -3.32
N TYR A 620 -9.23 2.74 -4.21
CA TYR A 620 -8.07 3.55 -3.89
C TYR A 620 -8.26 4.95 -4.38
N LEU A 621 -7.44 5.80 -3.78
CA LEU A 621 -7.27 7.17 -4.18
C LEU A 621 -5.79 7.32 -4.50
N GLY A 622 -5.48 7.33 -5.80
CA GLY A 622 -4.24 7.96 -6.25
C GLY A 622 -4.48 9.46 -6.31
N LYS A 623 -3.49 10.27 -5.93
CA LYS A 623 -3.43 11.66 -6.39
C LYS A 623 -2.26 11.75 -7.34
N ALA A 624 -2.56 11.96 -8.61
CA ALA A 624 -1.55 12.41 -9.56
C ALA A 624 -1.75 13.91 -9.76
N THR A 625 -0.81 14.74 -9.28
CA THR A 625 -0.84 16.20 -9.49
C THR A 625 0.00 16.55 -10.71
N PHE A 626 -0.64 17.19 -11.69
CA PHE A 626 0.02 17.66 -12.92
C PHE A 626 0.14 19.18 -12.90
N HIS A 627 1.12 19.72 -13.63
CA HIS A 627 1.11 21.11 -14.04
C HIS A 627 0.91 21.13 -15.55
N LEU A 628 -0.24 21.64 -15.98
CA LEU A 628 -0.45 21.95 -17.38
C LEU A 628 0.38 23.19 -17.73
N SER A 629 0.71 23.35 -19.01
CA SER A 629 1.41 24.54 -19.53
C SER A 629 0.66 25.86 -19.24
N ASP A 630 -0.64 25.78 -18.94
CA ASP A 630 -1.49 26.93 -18.54
C ASP A 630 -1.48 27.22 -17.02
N GLY A 631 -0.69 26.46 -16.24
CA GLY A 631 -0.58 26.60 -14.79
C GLY A 631 -1.64 25.85 -13.97
N THR A 632 -2.56 25.12 -14.61
CA THR A 632 -3.61 24.35 -13.91
C THR A 632 -3.07 23.05 -13.33
N SER A 633 -3.59 22.65 -12.16
CA SER A 633 -3.35 21.32 -11.58
C SER A 633 -4.59 20.45 -11.58
N ILE A 634 -4.42 19.20 -12.01
CA ILE A 634 -5.48 18.20 -12.06
C ILE A 634 -5.23 17.17 -10.97
N CYS A 635 -6.27 16.82 -10.21
CA CYS A 635 -6.30 15.66 -9.32
C CYS A 635 -7.34 14.67 -9.87
N ARG A 636 -7.02 13.38 -9.88
CA ARG A 636 -7.92 12.33 -10.36
C ARG A 636 -7.93 11.16 -9.39
N THR A 637 -9.12 10.68 -9.08
CA THR A 637 -9.36 9.53 -8.21
C THR A 637 -9.65 8.30 -9.08
N PRO A 638 -8.64 7.51 -9.50
CA PRO A 638 -8.90 6.22 -10.13
C PRO A 638 -9.65 5.32 -9.15
N ARG A 639 -10.85 4.89 -9.54
CA ARG A 639 -11.64 3.91 -8.77
C ARG A 639 -11.55 2.58 -9.49
N ALA A 640 -11.22 1.48 -8.83
CA ALA A 640 -11.19 0.16 -9.45
C ALA A 640 -12.49 -0.57 -9.14
N PHE A 641 -13.32 -0.83 -10.15
CA PHE A 641 -14.46 -1.73 -9.98
C PHE A 641 -14.54 -2.75 -11.09
N GLU A 642 -15.05 -3.90 -10.69
CA GLU A 642 -15.63 -4.93 -11.54
C GLU A 642 -14.68 -5.73 -12.43
N GLY A 643 -15.07 -6.98 -12.62
CA GLY A 643 -14.29 -7.99 -13.32
C GLY A 643 -14.04 -9.18 -12.43
N GLY A 644 -13.07 -10.00 -12.81
CA GLY A 644 -13.11 -11.38 -12.39
C GLY A 644 -12.00 -12.25 -12.93
N VAL A 645 -12.26 -13.56 -12.88
CA VAL A 645 -11.55 -14.53 -13.70
C VAL A 645 -12.55 -15.18 -14.65
N THR A 646 -12.17 -15.35 -15.92
CA THR A 646 -13.00 -16.03 -16.91
C THR A 646 -12.19 -17.07 -17.68
N PHE A 647 -12.75 -18.27 -17.80
CA PHE A 647 -12.31 -19.29 -18.74
C PHE A 647 -13.25 -19.41 -19.96
N LYS A 648 -14.33 -18.61 -19.98
CA LYS A 648 -15.26 -18.45 -21.11
C LYS A 648 -14.69 -17.47 -22.14
N LYS A 649 -13.52 -17.79 -22.71
CA LYS A 649 -12.82 -16.94 -23.68
C LYS A 649 -13.28 -17.23 -25.11
N ILE A 650 -13.34 -16.19 -25.94
CA ILE A 650 -13.58 -16.31 -27.39
C ILE A 650 -12.30 -16.82 -28.07
N GLY A 651 -12.37 -17.99 -28.70
CA GLY A 651 -11.23 -18.63 -29.38
C GLY A 651 -10.59 -19.77 -28.57
N ASN A 652 -9.83 -20.63 -29.26
CA ASN A 652 -9.16 -21.76 -28.61
C ASN A 652 -7.83 -21.31 -27.99
N TRP A 653 -7.75 -21.36 -26.66
CA TRP A 653 -6.54 -21.09 -25.90
C TRP A 653 -5.81 -22.39 -25.49
N THR A 654 -6.33 -23.55 -25.84
CA THR A 654 -5.64 -24.83 -25.64
C THR A 654 -4.91 -25.23 -26.92
N GLN A 655 -3.59 -25.26 -26.87
CA GLN A 655 -2.73 -25.66 -27.98
C GLN A 655 -2.36 -27.13 -27.80
N ILE A 656 -2.92 -28.01 -28.64
CA ILE A 656 -2.73 -29.46 -28.50
C ILE A 656 -1.81 -29.95 -29.60
N THR A 657 -0.66 -30.50 -29.21
CA THR A 657 0.29 -31.13 -30.12
C THR A 657 0.32 -32.64 -29.90
N PRO A 658 0.16 -33.49 -30.92
CA PRO A 658 0.35 -34.93 -30.78
C PRO A 658 1.79 -35.24 -30.35
N SER A 659 1.99 -36.07 -29.31
CA SER A 659 3.33 -36.53 -28.97
C SER A 659 3.79 -37.62 -29.93
N THR A 660 5.07 -37.57 -30.33
CA THR A 660 5.68 -38.59 -31.22
C THR A 660 6.08 -39.87 -30.50
N SER A 661 6.16 -39.85 -29.16
CA SER A 661 6.43 -41.03 -28.36
C SER A 661 5.15 -41.81 -28.06
N THR A 662 5.20 -43.12 -28.26
CA THR A 662 4.36 -44.11 -27.56
C THR A 662 4.79 -44.16 -26.10
N THR A 663 4.58 -43.05 -25.37
CA THR A 663 5.03 -42.83 -23.98
C THR A 663 4.36 -43.78 -22.97
N THR A 664 3.40 -44.60 -23.40
CA THR A 664 2.58 -45.44 -22.53
C THR A 664 3.42 -46.41 -21.69
N GLU A 665 4.52 -46.93 -22.24
CA GLU A 665 5.39 -47.88 -21.54
C GLU A 665 6.35 -47.16 -20.58
N VAL A 666 7.05 -46.13 -21.05
CA VAL A 666 7.98 -45.34 -20.22
C VAL A 666 7.25 -44.60 -19.09
N SER A 667 6.06 -44.06 -19.33
CA SER A 667 5.24 -43.44 -18.29
C SER A 667 4.66 -44.47 -17.30
N ARG A 668 4.29 -45.69 -17.73
CA ARG A 668 3.91 -46.77 -16.81
C ARG A 668 5.08 -47.19 -15.92
N GLN A 669 6.27 -47.31 -16.51
CA GLN A 669 7.53 -47.62 -15.83
C GLN A 669 7.89 -46.56 -14.78
N LEU A 670 7.82 -45.28 -15.15
CA LEU A 670 8.02 -44.15 -14.23
C LEU A 670 6.96 -44.07 -13.13
N THR A 671 5.69 -44.32 -13.45
CA THR A 671 4.59 -44.31 -12.47
C THR A 671 4.76 -45.42 -11.44
N LEU A 672 5.03 -46.64 -11.92
CA LEU A 672 5.29 -47.80 -11.06
C LEU A 672 6.57 -47.60 -10.22
N SER A 673 7.63 -47.09 -10.84
CA SER A 673 8.88 -46.74 -10.17
C SER A 673 8.67 -45.71 -9.07
N SER A 674 7.92 -44.64 -9.35
CA SER A 674 7.59 -43.59 -8.38
C SER A 674 6.80 -44.15 -7.19
N GLN A 675 5.77 -44.97 -7.42
CA GLN A 675 4.98 -45.58 -6.35
C GLN A 675 5.81 -46.51 -5.45
N LEU A 676 6.71 -47.30 -6.05
CA LEU A 676 7.65 -48.16 -5.32
C LEU A 676 8.68 -47.34 -4.55
N GLY A 677 9.18 -46.24 -5.15
CA GLY A 677 10.10 -45.31 -4.53
C GLY A 677 9.50 -44.62 -3.30
N ARG A 678 8.25 -44.16 -3.38
CA ARG A 678 7.52 -43.60 -2.22
C ARG A 678 7.39 -44.60 -1.07
N LYS A 679 7.05 -45.84 -1.38
CA LYS A 679 6.99 -46.91 -0.38
C LYS A 679 8.36 -47.23 0.22
N ALA A 680 9.44 -47.14 -0.57
CA ALA A 680 10.80 -47.32 -0.09
C ALA A 680 11.18 -46.23 0.91
N VAL A 681 10.91 -44.97 0.58
CA VAL A 681 11.15 -43.81 1.46
C VAL A 681 10.34 -43.93 2.76
N LYS A 682 9.07 -44.32 2.68
CA LYS A 682 8.23 -44.55 3.87
C LYS A 682 8.77 -45.68 4.75
N ALA A 683 9.17 -46.81 4.16
CA ALA A 683 9.78 -47.91 4.91
C ALA A 683 11.09 -47.46 5.61
N ALA A 684 11.89 -46.61 4.97
CA ALA A 684 13.10 -46.05 5.59
C ALA A 684 12.76 -45.12 6.76
N ALA A 685 11.75 -44.26 6.61
CA ALA A 685 11.26 -43.38 7.67
C ALA A 685 10.70 -44.15 8.87
N ASP A 686 10.04 -45.28 8.61
CA ASP A 686 9.52 -46.21 9.63
C ASP A 686 10.63 -47.09 10.27
N GLY A 687 11.88 -46.95 9.83
CA GLY A 687 13.05 -47.67 10.37
C GLY A 687 13.31 -49.06 9.76
N ASP A 688 12.53 -49.48 8.76
CA ASP A 688 12.67 -50.77 8.07
C ASP A 688 13.56 -50.62 6.82
N LEU A 689 14.87 -50.52 7.07
CA LEU A 689 15.88 -50.25 6.04
C LEU A 689 16.01 -51.37 5.00
N GLU A 690 15.76 -52.63 5.36
CA GLU A 690 15.81 -53.75 4.41
C GLU A 690 14.61 -53.72 3.45
N LYS A 691 13.40 -53.46 3.96
CA LYS A 691 12.22 -53.27 3.12
C LYS A 691 12.36 -52.02 2.25
N ALA A 692 12.95 -50.95 2.77
CA ALA A 692 13.25 -49.75 2.00
C ALA A 692 14.20 -50.04 0.83
N ARG A 693 15.31 -50.73 1.10
CA ARG A 693 16.28 -51.14 0.07
C ARG A 693 15.62 -52.02 -1.00
N TYR A 694 14.83 -53.02 -0.58
CA TYR A 694 14.11 -53.91 -1.50
C TYR A 694 13.12 -53.16 -2.39
N LEU A 695 12.33 -52.25 -1.84
CA LEU A 695 11.38 -51.43 -2.59
C LEU A 695 12.09 -50.42 -3.52
N ALA A 696 13.25 -49.91 -3.13
CA ALA A 696 14.08 -49.05 -3.97
C ALA A 696 14.68 -49.81 -5.16
N GLU A 697 15.10 -51.06 -4.96
CA GLU A 697 15.53 -51.94 -6.06
C GLU A 697 14.39 -52.24 -7.03
N LEU A 698 13.19 -52.52 -6.53
CA LEU A 698 12.01 -52.71 -7.38
C LEU A 698 11.60 -51.43 -8.11
N SER A 699 11.75 -50.26 -7.46
CA SER A 699 11.57 -48.96 -8.09
C SER A 699 12.54 -48.76 -9.26
N ALA A 700 13.82 -49.11 -9.08
CA ALA A 700 14.82 -49.06 -10.14
C ALA A 700 14.50 -50.05 -11.29
N GLN A 701 14.05 -51.26 -10.96
CA GLN A 701 13.64 -52.25 -11.96
C GLN A 701 12.39 -51.82 -12.75
N ALA A 702 11.44 -51.15 -12.08
CA ALA A 702 10.29 -50.55 -12.73
C ALA A 702 10.71 -49.41 -13.67
N MET A 703 11.69 -48.60 -13.26
CA MET A 703 12.24 -47.51 -14.08
C MET A 703 12.94 -48.02 -15.35
N THR A 704 13.55 -49.20 -15.31
CA THR A 704 14.21 -49.83 -16.47
C THR A 704 13.28 -50.73 -17.29
N GLY A 705 11.99 -50.82 -16.94
CA GLY A 705 11.03 -51.71 -17.61
C GLY A 705 11.22 -53.19 -17.33
N SER A 706 12.07 -53.53 -16.38
CA SER A 706 12.34 -54.91 -15.96
C SER A 706 11.27 -55.42 -14.98
N LEU A 707 10.45 -54.52 -14.44
CA LEU A 707 9.31 -54.82 -13.58
C LEU A 707 8.07 -54.09 -14.10
N THR A 708 6.96 -54.81 -14.24
CA THR A 708 5.67 -54.27 -14.70
C THR A 708 4.59 -54.42 -13.64
N SER A 709 3.48 -53.70 -13.78
CA SER A 709 2.37 -53.75 -12.81
C SER A 709 1.74 -55.15 -12.68
N SER A 710 1.85 -55.99 -13.72
CA SER A 710 1.41 -57.39 -13.71
C SER A 710 2.25 -58.30 -12.80
N ASP A 711 3.46 -57.88 -12.41
CA ASP A 711 4.38 -58.66 -11.59
C ASP A 711 4.17 -58.41 -10.08
N LEU A 712 3.41 -57.38 -9.70
CA LEU A 712 3.16 -57.03 -8.29
C LEU A 712 2.43 -58.10 -7.47
N PRO A 713 1.41 -58.82 -8.00
CA PRO A 713 0.71 -59.85 -7.25
C PRO A 713 1.60 -61.03 -6.86
N THR A 714 2.59 -61.39 -7.71
CA THR A 714 3.52 -62.49 -7.43
C THR A 714 4.60 -62.10 -6.41
N LEU A 715 4.84 -60.80 -6.23
CA LEU A 715 5.75 -60.24 -5.23
C LEU A 715 5.07 -59.94 -3.88
N ASN A 716 3.76 -60.23 -3.73
CA ASN A 716 2.94 -59.84 -2.57
C ASN A 716 2.98 -58.32 -2.27
N ILE A 717 3.21 -57.50 -3.30
CA ILE A 717 3.25 -56.05 -3.15
C ILE A 717 1.88 -55.48 -3.52
N VAL A 718 1.14 -55.08 -2.49
CA VAL A 718 -0.10 -54.33 -2.70
C VAL A 718 0.25 -52.86 -2.80
N LEU A 719 0.37 -52.33 -4.02
CA LEU A 719 0.35 -50.88 -4.20
C LEU A 719 -1.09 -50.39 -3.97
N PRO A 720 -1.31 -49.30 -3.22
CA PRO A 720 -2.64 -48.71 -3.16
C PRO A 720 -3.10 -48.40 -4.60
N PRO A 721 -4.40 -48.54 -4.95
CA PRO A 721 -4.90 -47.89 -6.16
C PRO A 721 -4.44 -46.44 -6.11
N ALA A 722 -3.97 -45.84 -7.22
CA ALA A 722 -3.42 -44.49 -7.24
C ALA A 722 -4.28 -43.56 -6.36
N GLN A 723 -3.84 -43.35 -5.12
CA GLN A 723 -4.70 -42.82 -4.09
C GLN A 723 -4.53 -41.31 -4.15
N PRO A 724 -5.63 -40.54 -4.12
CA PRO A 724 -5.52 -39.11 -3.91
C PRO A 724 -4.71 -38.87 -2.63
N ALA A 725 -3.88 -37.84 -2.63
CA ALA A 725 -3.10 -37.45 -1.47
C ALA A 725 -4.00 -37.43 -0.21
N PRO A 726 -3.50 -37.89 0.95
CA PRO A 726 -4.28 -37.80 2.18
C PRO A 726 -4.58 -36.31 2.44
N ALA A 727 -5.85 -36.01 2.70
CA ALA A 727 -6.21 -34.76 3.35
C ALA A 727 -5.45 -34.70 4.68
N ALA A 728 -4.71 -33.61 4.91
CA ALA A 728 -4.08 -33.34 6.20
C ALA A 728 -5.15 -33.28 7.31
N PRO A 729 -4.81 -33.62 8.57
CA PRO A 729 -5.75 -33.61 9.70
C PRO A 729 -6.33 -32.22 10.02
#